data_AF-A0A2P8A8E6-F1
#
_entry.id   AF-A0A2P8A8E6-F1
#
_cell.length_a   1.000
_cell.length_b   1.000
_cell.length_c   1.000
_cell.angle_alpha   90.00
_cell.angle_beta   90.00
_cell.angle_gamma   90.00
#
_symmetry.space_group_name_H-M   'P 1'
#
loop_
_entity.id
_entity.type
_entity.pdbx_description
1 polymer ?
#
loop_
_entity_poly.entity_id
_entity_poly.type
_entity_poly.pdbx_seq_one_letter_code
_entity_poly.pdbx_strand_id
1 'polypeptide(L)'
;MTSLLLNILLLASYAEAFWRMNCNIIQIGRVDPIVNPGAIAQHAHTISGGSNIGVNATYQSLVNSACNSCEIFPDKSAYWTPNLYYARPNGSFEEVYHTGSVIYYLGRGYLPDGSQKFTPFPKGFMMVSGNKSNRRYNATGNTWGNSTHPGRPLQDAISYACLSEVIGPETPNLVDVPSCINGLRAQIHFQSCWNGRDLYKSDNSHVAYLSDIDNGVCPPGYPVLLPHLFMETNYAVRLTKNTDDGGRFVFSMGDPTGYGFHGDFQNGWDVGIQKRAVAECIYGSGFGTIEECPVLQANRNTQFGINCPEMPPQIGEPVRGMLDKLPGCIRITEGPGSATAADMECPANSPHPSITRTVDSTPIPTANPSIGSTFGNQFNKYVGCGNDSTGSPLRTLNALSTKMANMTVEMCQTFCSSKGYRYSGVEYQNECHCDIAINPTAQFYAGVNMSTGCSMTCPGARNQLCGGPSYMNVYNNTDPDFVSTDDITNSVYQLTVPVAPYGSNYLGCYSEGRSSRVLAGISKGDDAMSVGSCAAYCQDYKYYGTEFGSQCFCSNILGTGTGVKRLDTLQDPRYSSCNYRCNGNFSQVCGGSGTINVFENKNYTPVVVQASSGNYKSKACYTDAANGRALDGAATASADMTVDKCGSFCKEKGLRYFGVEYGTECYCGNNPMKSTGAAAVTCPIEKLMPCGGNKYTYCGGPSLMNIYFATNL
;
A
#
# COMPACT_ATOMS: atom_id res chain seq x y z
N MET A 1 23.92 -38.76 50.69
CA MET A 1 23.90 -37.40 50.12
C MET A 1 22.67 -37.30 49.23
N THR A 2 21.58 -36.81 49.81
CA THR A 2 20.25 -36.68 49.21
C THR A 2 20.11 -35.27 48.65
N SER A 3 19.96 -35.14 47.33
CA SER A 3 19.68 -33.85 46.67
C SER A 3 18.23 -33.44 46.87
N LEU A 4 18.03 -32.27 47.48
CA LEU A 4 16.77 -31.57 47.60
C LEU A 4 16.56 -30.74 46.31
N LEU A 5 15.57 -31.09 45.49
CA LEU A 5 15.11 -30.28 44.37
C LEU A 5 14.16 -29.21 44.89
N LEU A 6 14.59 -27.95 44.82
CA LEU A 6 13.79 -26.77 45.13
C LEU A 6 13.00 -26.39 43.85
N ASN A 7 11.69 -26.63 43.84
CA ASN A 7 10.79 -26.11 42.81
C ASN A 7 10.62 -24.60 43.03
N ILE A 8 11.24 -23.79 42.16
CA ILE A 8 10.92 -22.37 42.02
C ILE A 8 9.65 -22.29 41.18
N LEU A 9 8.52 -21.97 41.82
CA LEU A 9 7.32 -21.52 41.11
C LEU A 9 7.66 -20.20 40.41
N LEU A 10 7.76 -20.24 39.08
CA LEU A 10 7.62 -19.05 38.24
C LEU A 10 6.19 -18.52 38.40
N LEU A 11 6.04 -17.43 39.15
CA LEU A 11 4.84 -16.61 39.11
C LEU A 11 4.78 -15.99 37.70
N ALA A 12 3.89 -16.52 36.85
CA ALA A 12 3.53 -15.87 35.60
C ALA A 12 2.91 -14.51 35.94
N SER A 13 3.54 -13.43 35.48
CA SER A 13 2.98 -12.08 35.55
C SER A 13 1.66 -12.05 34.79
N TYR A 14 0.58 -11.65 35.46
CA TYR A 14 -0.71 -11.40 34.83
C TYR A 14 -0.54 -10.33 33.74
N ALA A 15 -0.80 -10.71 32.49
CA ALA A 15 -0.96 -9.75 31.39
C ALA A 15 -2.38 -9.17 31.51
N GLU A 16 -2.45 -7.92 31.95
CA GLU A 16 -3.70 -7.16 32.07
C GLU A 16 -4.30 -6.91 30.67
N ALA A 17 -5.63 -6.99 30.56
CA ALA A 17 -6.40 -6.81 29.33
C ALA A 17 -6.54 -5.33 28.91
N PHE A 18 -6.37 -5.00 27.62
CA PHE A 18 -6.47 -3.60 27.13
C PHE A 18 -6.49 -3.48 25.59
N TRP A 19 -6.63 -2.26 25.05
CA TRP A 19 -6.14 -1.91 23.71
C TRP A 19 -5.22 -0.69 23.77
N ARG A 20 -4.30 -0.58 22.82
CA ARG A 20 -3.46 0.61 22.64
C ARG A 20 -3.50 1.10 21.20
N MET A 21 -3.37 2.40 21.02
CA MET A 21 -3.32 3.01 19.71
C MET A 21 -2.12 3.95 19.60
N ASN A 22 -1.48 3.96 18.43
CA ASN A 22 -0.46 4.93 18.13
C ASN A 22 -1.10 6.27 17.72
N CYS A 23 -0.46 7.36 18.12
CA CYS A 23 -0.87 8.71 17.79
C CYS A 23 0.33 9.55 17.32
N ASN A 24 0.09 10.33 16.26
CA ASN A 24 0.99 11.37 15.80
C ASN A 24 0.56 12.73 16.38
N ILE A 25 1.43 13.73 16.23
CA ILE A 25 1.17 15.08 16.69
C ILE A 25 0.14 15.75 15.78
N ILE A 26 -0.92 16.30 16.38
CA ILE A 26 -1.90 17.14 15.68
C ILE A 26 -1.66 18.64 15.89
N GLN A 27 -1.05 19.03 17.01
CA GLN A 27 -0.76 20.43 17.31
C GLN A 27 0.41 20.56 18.28
N ILE A 28 1.23 21.60 18.10
CA ILE A 28 2.17 22.08 19.12
C ILE A 28 1.91 23.55 19.39
N GLY A 29 1.80 23.92 20.65
CA GLY A 29 1.59 25.31 21.03
C GLY A 29 1.10 25.46 22.46
N ARG A 30 0.92 26.71 22.90
CA ARG A 30 0.29 27.04 24.19
C ARG A 30 -1.24 26.91 24.12
N VAL A 31 -1.70 25.69 23.84
CA VAL A 31 -3.11 25.33 23.69
C VAL A 31 -3.49 24.40 24.84
N ASP A 32 -4.48 24.80 25.62
CA ASP A 32 -5.03 24.01 26.74
C ASP A 32 -6.48 24.46 27.05
N PRO A 33 -7.48 23.82 26.44
CA PRO A 33 -8.88 24.15 26.66
C PRO A 33 -9.42 23.72 28.03
N ILE A 34 -8.68 22.91 28.80
CA ILE A 34 -9.11 22.44 30.11
C ILE A 34 -8.71 23.47 31.17
N VAL A 35 -7.43 23.83 31.22
CA VAL A 35 -6.88 24.73 32.24
C VAL A 35 -7.05 26.20 31.86
N ASN A 36 -6.99 26.52 30.58
CA ASN A 36 -7.07 27.90 30.06
C ASN A 36 -8.14 28.04 28.96
N PRO A 37 -9.42 27.73 29.23
CA PRO A 37 -10.48 27.76 28.22
C PRO A 37 -10.61 29.15 27.58
N GLY A 38 -10.48 29.19 26.24
CA GLY A 38 -10.54 30.41 25.43
C GLY A 38 -9.32 31.30 25.53
N ALA A 39 -8.30 30.92 26.29
CA ALA A 39 -7.09 31.69 26.52
C ALA A 39 -5.83 30.93 26.08
N ILE A 40 -4.71 31.64 26.05
CA ILE A 40 -3.41 31.03 25.74
C ILE A 40 -2.92 30.31 27.01
N ALA A 41 -2.51 29.05 26.87
CA ALA A 41 -1.98 28.27 27.99
C ALA A 41 -0.69 28.90 28.54
N GLN A 42 -0.33 28.58 29.78
CA GLN A 42 0.90 29.12 30.38
C GLN A 42 2.15 28.64 29.64
N HIS A 43 2.26 27.33 29.38
CA HIS A 43 3.38 26.68 28.69
C HIS A 43 2.91 25.92 27.44
N ALA A 44 3.87 25.47 26.63
CA ALA A 44 3.58 24.75 25.38
C ALA A 44 3.31 23.26 25.60
N HIS A 45 2.33 22.74 24.88
CA HIS A 45 1.97 21.32 24.84
C HIS A 45 2.16 20.73 23.45
N THR A 46 2.45 19.43 23.42
CA THR A 46 2.35 18.60 22.23
C THR A 46 1.07 17.81 22.36
N ILE A 47 0.21 17.92 21.35
CA ILE A 47 -1.14 17.40 21.37
C ILE A 47 -1.30 16.36 20.27
N SER A 48 -1.97 15.26 20.62
CA SER A 48 -2.43 14.21 19.72
C SER A 48 -3.96 14.16 19.72
N GLY A 49 -4.57 13.75 18.61
CA GLY A 49 -6.02 13.54 18.52
C GLY A 49 -6.71 14.26 17.37
N GLY A 50 -7.92 14.75 17.64
CA GLY A 50 -8.77 15.43 16.66
C GLY A 50 -8.22 16.77 16.16
N SER A 51 -8.31 17.03 14.85
CA SER A 51 -7.83 18.27 14.20
C SER A 51 -8.53 19.57 14.61
N ASN A 52 -9.66 19.50 15.32
CA ASN A 52 -10.35 20.66 15.87
C ASN A 52 -9.93 21.00 17.31
N ILE A 53 -8.87 20.38 17.83
CA ILE A 53 -8.28 20.84 19.09
C ILE A 53 -7.87 22.31 18.96
N GLY A 54 -8.15 23.09 20.01
CA GLY A 54 -7.82 24.49 20.10
C GLY A 54 -8.15 25.05 21.48
N VAL A 55 -7.85 26.34 21.70
CA VAL A 55 -7.97 26.99 23.02
C VAL A 55 -9.38 26.91 23.63
N ASN A 56 -10.42 26.73 22.82
CA ASN A 56 -11.82 26.62 23.24
C ASN A 56 -12.48 25.29 22.83
N ALA A 57 -11.70 24.24 22.63
CA ALA A 57 -12.23 22.96 22.18
C ALA A 57 -13.27 22.39 23.18
N THR A 58 -14.32 21.79 22.61
CA THR A 58 -15.39 21.10 23.33
C THR A 58 -15.48 19.67 22.83
N TYR A 59 -16.21 18.80 23.53
CA TYR A 59 -16.54 17.46 23.01
C TYR A 59 -17.10 17.52 21.59
N GLN A 60 -18.02 18.46 21.32
CA GLN A 60 -18.63 18.57 20.00
C GLN A 60 -17.61 19.00 18.96
N SER A 61 -16.74 19.98 19.23
CA SER A 61 -15.72 20.38 18.27
C SER A 61 -14.73 19.24 17.99
N LEU A 62 -14.34 18.47 19.01
CA LEU A 62 -13.46 17.31 18.86
C LEU A 62 -14.08 16.21 18.00
N VAL A 63 -15.31 15.76 18.30
CA VAL A 63 -16.04 14.78 17.46
C VAL A 63 -16.21 15.28 16.02
N ASN A 64 -16.33 16.59 15.85
CA ASN A 64 -16.45 17.28 14.56
C ASN A 64 -15.14 17.41 13.78
N SER A 65 -13.99 16.99 14.33
CA SER A 65 -12.69 17.12 13.66
C SER A 65 -12.70 16.49 12.27
N ALA A 66 -12.20 17.20 11.27
CA ALA A 66 -12.12 16.70 9.91
C ALA A 66 -11.20 15.46 9.78
N CYS A 67 -10.22 15.34 10.67
CA CYS A 67 -9.35 14.17 10.77
C CYS A 67 -8.92 13.89 12.21
N ASN A 68 -8.28 12.75 12.42
CA ASN A 68 -7.71 12.32 13.71
C ASN A 68 -6.25 11.88 13.50
N SER A 69 -5.34 12.33 14.38
CA SER A 69 -3.93 11.93 14.36
C SER A 69 -3.65 10.63 15.12
N CYS A 70 -4.67 9.88 15.55
CA CYS A 70 -4.52 8.54 16.14
C CYS A 70 -5.04 7.43 15.22
N GLU A 71 -4.58 6.19 15.44
CA GLU A 71 -4.94 5.02 14.62
C GLU A 71 -6.44 4.75 14.56
N ILE A 72 -7.21 5.09 15.60
CA ILE A 72 -8.65 4.79 15.65
C ILE A 72 -9.45 6.04 15.31
N PHE A 73 -9.98 6.11 14.08
CA PHE A 73 -10.62 7.34 13.57
C PHE A 73 -11.78 7.88 14.43
N PRO A 74 -12.68 7.03 14.99
CA PRO A 74 -13.76 7.49 15.88
C PRO A 74 -13.29 8.04 17.23
N ASP A 75 -12.03 7.84 17.60
CA ASP A 75 -11.43 8.47 18.78
C ASP A 75 -10.85 9.83 18.43
N LYS A 76 -11.69 10.87 18.37
CA LYS A 76 -11.22 12.24 18.15
C LYS A 76 -10.92 12.97 19.45
N SER A 77 -10.71 12.22 20.55
CA SER A 77 -10.28 12.80 21.82
C SER A 77 -8.96 13.55 21.65
N ALA A 78 -8.68 14.47 22.55
CA ALA A 78 -7.40 15.17 22.60
C ALA A 78 -6.60 14.70 23.81
N TYR A 79 -5.32 14.40 23.57
CA TYR A 79 -4.34 13.93 24.54
C TYR A 79 -3.12 14.82 24.44
N TRP A 80 -2.67 15.42 25.54
CA TRP A 80 -1.49 16.27 25.47
C TRP A 80 -0.61 16.19 26.69
N THR A 81 0.67 16.46 26.45
CA THR A 81 1.71 16.58 27.48
C THR A 81 2.59 17.79 27.21
N PRO A 82 3.34 18.28 28.21
CA PRO A 82 4.29 19.37 28.06
C PRO A 82 5.41 19.05 27.08
N ASN A 83 5.76 19.98 26.20
CA ASN A 83 6.92 19.83 25.31
C ASN A 83 8.23 19.70 26.09
N LEU A 84 9.17 18.93 25.54
CA LEU A 84 10.54 18.82 26.05
C LEU A 84 11.49 19.70 25.23
N TYR A 85 12.38 20.40 25.92
CA TYR A 85 13.45 21.21 25.34
C TYR A 85 14.80 20.81 25.95
N TYR A 86 15.88 21.07 25.22
CA TYR A 86 17.24 21.05 25.76
C TYR A 86 17.70 22.49 26.01
N ALA A 87 17.86 22.85 27.28
CA ALA A 87 18.41 24.13 27.69
C ALA A 87 19.94 24.12 27.51
N ARG A 88 20.42 24.93 26.58
CA ARG A 88 21.83 25.09 26.25
C ARG A 88 22.53 26.01 27.27
N PRO A 89 23.85 25.85 27.51
CA PRO A 89 24.61 26.71 28.42
C PRO A 89 24.60 28.19 28.07
N ASN A 90 24.40 28.53 26.79
CA ASN A 90 24.31 29.91 26.31
C ASN A 90 22.94 30.58 26.60
N GLY A 91 22.00 29.85 27.22
CA GLY A 91 20.65 30.32 27.55
C GLY A 91 19.59 30.06 26.49
N SER A 92 19.92 29.49 25.33
CA SER A 92 18.94 29.11 24.30
C SER A 92 18.32 27.74 24.60
N PHE A 93 17.21 27.43 23.93
CA PHE A 93 16.42 26.21 24.10
C PHE A 93 16.23 25.53 22.76
N GLU A 94 16.66 24.28 22.63
CA GLU A 94 16.42 23.47 21.44
C GLU A 94 15.22 22.56 21.66
N GLU A 95 14.24 22.57 20.76
CA GLU A 95 13.14 21.61 20.76
C GLU A 95 13.67 20.17 20.71
N VAL A 96 13.22 19.34 21.65
CA VAL A 96 13.44 17.89 21.56
C VAL A 96 12.24 17.28 20.85
N TYR A 97 12.50 16.74 19.66
CA TYR A 97 11.43 16.25 18.80
C TYR A 97 10.60 15.14 19.47
N HIS A 98 9.29 15.34 19.52
CA HIS A 98 8.32 14.37 20.01
C HIS A 98 7.92 13.43 18.86
N THR A 99 8.11 12.12 19.00
CA THR A 99 7.91 11.16 17.90
C THR A 99 6.49 10.60 17.83
N GLY A 100 5.59 11.07 18.69
CA GLY A 100 4.23 10.58 18.84
C GLY A 100 4.01 10.00 20.24
N SER A 101 2.75 9.67 20.50
CA SER A 101 2.32 9.08 21.77
C SER A 101 1.64 7.74 21.53
N VAL A 102 1.69 6.86 22.52
CA VAL A 102 0.89 5.64 22.54
C VAL A 102 -0.12 5.78 23.66
N ILE A 103 -1.40 5.64 23.30
CA ILE A 103 -2.52 5.80 24.21
C ILE A 103 -3.10 4.43 24.53
N TYR A 104 -3.14 4.09 25.81
CA TYR A 104 -3.59 2.81 26.33
C TYR A 104 -4.92 2.99 27.06
N TYR A 105 -5.86 2.10 26.78
CA TYR A 105 -7.13 1.97 27.48
C TYR A 105 -7.14 0.61 28.19
N LEU A 106 -6.78 0.59 29.46
CA LEU A 106 -6.56 -0.63 30.24
C LEU A 106 -7.77 -1.01 31.09
N GLY A 107 -8.09 -2.31 31.13
CA GLY A 107 -9.15 -2.89 31.95
C GLY A 107 -8.69 -3.21 33.37
N ARG A 108 -8.13 -2.25 34.10
CA ARG A 108 -7.55 -2.46 35.45
C ARG A 108 -8.45 -2.00 36.59
N GLY A 109 -8.34 -2.66 37.74
CA GLY A 109 -8.95 -2.25 39.00
C GLY A 109 -10.40 -2.68 39.23
N TYR A 110 -10.91 -2.35 40.41
CA TYR A 110 -12.19 -2.81 40.95
C TYR A 110 -12.97 -1.68 41.63
N LEU A 111 -14.29 -1.78 41.63
CA LEU A 111 -15.16 -1.00 42.50
C LEU A 111 -15.11 -1.52 43.95
N PRO A 112 -15.55 -0.73 44.96
CA PRO A 112 -15.56 -1.17 46.35
C PRO A 112 -16.37 -2.44 46.63
N ASP A 113 -17.33 -2.78 45.76
CA ASP A 113 -18.12 -4.01 45.84
C ASP A 113 -17.40 -5.23 45.20
N GLY A 114 -16.17 -5.04 44.72
CA GLY A 114 -15.36 -6.05 44.05
C GLY A 114 -15.70 -6.24 42.57
N SER A 115 -16.66 -5.50 42.02
CA SER A 115 -17.02 -5.62 40.61
C SER A 115 -16.01 -4.91 39.70
N GLN A 116 -15.75 -5.52 38.55
CA GLN A 116 -14.90 -4.96 37.50
C GLN A 116 -15.80 -4.55 36.33
N LYS A 117 -16.54 -3.45 36.49
CA LYS A 117 -17.51 -2.97 35.51
C LYS A 117 -17.07 -1.63 34.90
N PHE A 118 -16.36 -1.70 33.79
CA PHE A 118 -15.91 -0.52 33.07
C PHE A 118 -17.07 0.22 32.37
N THR A 119 -17.07 1.54 32.51
CA THR A 119 -18.01 2.45 31.87
C THR A 119 -17.26 3.32 30.86
N PRO A 120 -17.72 3.44 29.59
CA PRO A 120 -17.08 4.31 28.62
C PRO A 120 -17.10 5.78 29.10
N PHE A 121 -16.08 6.54 28.70
CA PHE A 121 -15.99 7.95 29.07
C PHE A 121 -17.24 8.72 28.57
N PRO A 122 -17.93 9.48 29.45
CA PRO A 122 -19.13 10.20 29.04
C PRO A 122 -18.79 11.39 28.13
N LYS A 123 -19.76 11.84 27.32
CA LYS A 123 -19.60 13.03 26.47
C LYS A 123 -19.18 14.23 27.33
N GLY A 124 -18.17 14.97 26.88
CA GLY A 124 -17.69 16.16 27.61
C GLY A 124 -16.77 15.86 28.79
N PHE A 125 -16.45 14.60 29.08
CA PHE A 125 -15.52 14.24 30.15
C PHE A 125 -14.11 14.78 29.89
N MET A 126 -13.51 15.37 30.92
CA MET A 126 -12.16 15.91 30.90
C MET A 126 -11.45 15.62 32.23
N MET A 127 -10.13 15.45 32.18
CA MET A 127 -9.31 15.30 33.39
C MET A 127 -7.86 15.69 33.14
N VAL A 128 -7.18 16.06 34.21
CA VAL A 128 -5.73 16.31 34.23
C VAL A 128 -5.07 15.36 35.23
N SER A 129 -3.95 14.78 34.83
CA SER A 129 -3.10 13.94 35.64
C SER A 129 -1.75 14.62 35.89
N GLY A 130 -1.15 14.40 37.05
CA GLY A 130 0.11 15.06 37.47
C GLY A 130 -0.08 16.47 38.02
N ASN A 131 1.03 17.12 38.37
CA ASN A 131 1.03 18.49 38.91
C ASN A 131 2.22 19.28 38.39
N LYS A 132 1.94 20.23 37.49
CA LYS A 132 2.92 21.10 36.81
C LYS A 132 3.87 21.87 37.73
N SER A 133 3.51 22.09 38.99
CA SER A 133 4.34 22.82 39.96
C SER A 133 5.37 21.95 40.69
N ASN A 134 5.30 20.62 40.60
CA ASN A 134 6.23 19.75 41.32
C ASN A 134 7.65 19.86 40.72
N ARG A 135 8.66 19.90 41.60
CA ARG A 135 10.11 19.83 41.26
C ARG A 135 10.87 18.84 42.13
N ARG A 136 10.15 17.98 42.85
CA ARG A 136 10.68 16.92 43.73
C ARG A 136 9.66 15.80 43.86
N TYR A 137 10.13 14.63 44.29
CA TYR A 137 9.24 13.55 44.66
C TYR A 137 8.33 13.94 45.84
N ASN A 138 7.02 13.88 45.64
CA ASN A 138 6.05 14.20 46.68
C ASN A 138 5.47 12.92 47.31
N ALA A 139 6.04 12.51 48.44
CA ALA A 139 5.59 11.35 49.21
C ALA A 139 4.40 11.64 50.16
N THR A 140 3.92 12.89 50.24
CA THR A 140 2.96 13.33 51.27
C THR A 140 1.50 13.33 50.82
N GLY A 141 1.22 12.98 49.56
CA GLY A 141 -0.12 12.78 49.03
C GLY A 141 -0.25 11.39 48.43
N ASN A 142 -1.12 10.56 49.01
CA ASN A 142 -1.34 9.18 48.57
C ASN A 142 -2.71 9.02 47.92
N THR A 143 -2.82 8.02 47.06
CA THR A 143 -4.10 7.44 46.67
C THR A 143 -4.85 6.94 47.90
N TRP A 144 -6.18 6.85 47.78
CA TRP A 144 -6.97 6.17 48.81
C TRP A 144 -6.70 4.66 48.75
N GLY A 145 -6.58 4.01 49.91
CA GLY A 145 -6.45 2.56 50.01
C GLY A 145 -7.08 2.01 51.27
N ASN A 146 -7.13 0.68 51.36
CA ASN A 146 -7.59 -0.08 52.52
C ASN A 146 -6.57 -1.17 52.91
N SER A 147 -6.92 -2.02 53.88
CA SER A 147 -6.01 -3.07 54.38
C SER A 147 -5.60 -4.10 53.32
N THR A 148 -6.43 -4.32 52.30
CA THR A 148 -6.16 -5.28 51.22
C THR A 148 -5.47 -4.61 50.04
N HIS A 149 -5.78 -3.33 49.80
CA HIS A 149 -5.27 -2.54 48.70
C HIS A 149 -4.66 -1.24 49.25
N PRO A 150 -3.40 -1.27 49.73
CA PRO A 150 -2.78 -0.09 50.32
C PRO A 150 -2.63 1.02 49.28
N GLY A 151 -2.79 2.27 49.74
CA GLY A 151 -2.55 3.44 48.90
C GLY A 151 -1.05 3.70 48.72
N ARG A 152 -0.70 4.42 47.65
CA ARG A 152 0.69 4.80 47.32
C ARG A 152 0.78 6.27 46.90
N PRO A 153 1.99 6.86 46.88
CA PRO A 153 2.16 8.26 46.51
C PRO A 153 1.60 8.59 45.13
N LEU A 154 0.89 9.71 45.01
CA LEU A 154 0.32 10.19 43.74
C LEU A 154 1.39 10.50 42.68
N GLN A 155 2.61 10.82 43.12
CA GLN A 155 3.74 11.07 42.23
C GLN A 155 4.12 9.83 41.41
N ASP A 156 3.74 8.63 41.86
CA ASP A 156 4.00 7.38 41.15
C ASP A 156 3.17 7.22 39.86
N ALA A 157 2.24 8.15 39.59
CA ALA A 157 1.56 8.25 38.30
C ALA A 157 2.49 8.66 37.15
N ILE A 158 3.71 9.13 37.44
CA ILE A 158 4.68 9.63 36.47
C ILE A 158 5.95 8.79 36.54
N SER A 159 6.41 8.30 35.40
CA SER A 159 7.67 7.59 35.29
C SER A 159 8.37 7.88 33.95
N TYR A 160 9.66 7.53 33.88
CA TYR A 160 10.50 7.73 32.71
C TYR A 160 11.29 6.46 32.40
N ALA A 161 11.20 6.01 31.16
CA ALA A 161 12.01 4.91 30.66
C ALA A 161 13.00 5.40 29.62
N CYS A 162 14.25 4.97 29.79
CA CYS A 162 15.30 5.18 28.81
C CYS A 162 15.25 4.07 27.77
N LEU A 163 14.92 4.42 26.53
CA LEU A 163 14.88 3.44 25.44
C LEU A 163 16.33 3.16 25.00
N SER A 164 16.74 1.90 25.10
CA SER A 164 18.06 1.42 24.67
C SER A 164 17.95 -0.02 24.15
N GLU A 165 19.04 -0.64 23.70
CA GLU A 165 19.04 -2.06 23.30
C GLU A 165 18.64 -2.99 24.47
N VAL A 166 18.93 -2.57 25.71
CA VAL A 166 18.47 -3.22 26.94
C VAL A 166 17.59 -2.22 27.69
N ILE A 167 16.30 -2.51 27.82
CA ILE A 167 15.37 -1.63 28.53
C ILE A 167 15.67 -1.75 30.04
N GLY A 168 16.16 -0.65 30.64
CA GLY A 168 16.37 -0.54 32.08
C GLY A 168 15.06 -0.28 32.84
N PRO A 169 15.08 -0.33 34.19
CA PRO A 169 13.91 0.00 34.99
C PRO A 169 13.47 1.45 34.76
N GLU A 170 12.18 1.70 34.94
CA GLU A 170 11.64 3.05 34.93
C GLU A 170 12.18 3.85 36.12
N THR A 171 12.35 5.16 35.91
CA THR A 171 12.84 6.11 36.90
C THR A 171 11.74 7.10 37.26
N PRO A 172 11.71 7.63 38.49
CA PRO A 172 10.65 8.55 38.93
C PRO A 172 10.86 9.99 38.45
N ASN A 173 11.97 10.30 37.78
CA ASN A 173 12.35 11.64 37.39
C ASN A 173 13.24 11.66 36.14
N LEU A 174 13.46 12.84 35.58
CA LEU A 174 14.22 13.08 34.35
C LEU A 174 15.74 13.13 34.58
N VAL A 175 16.19 13.40 35.80
CA VAL A 175 17.61 13.65 36.15
C VAL A 175 18.40 12.35 36.27
N ASP A 176 17.75 11.29 36.74
CA ASP A 176 18.34 9.97 36.92
C ASP A 176 18.33 9.13 35.63
N VAL A 177 17.91 9.72 34.51
CA VAL A 177 17.81 9.00 33.24
C VAL A 177 19.21 8.82 32.62
N PRO A 178 19.64 7.57 32.34
CA PRO A 178 20.90 7.30 31.63
C PRO A 178 20.94 7.91 30.22
N SER A 179 22.08 7.85 29.53
CA SER A 179 22.14 8.26 28.11
C SER A 179 21.20 7.41 27.25
N CYS A 180 20.09 8.00 26.79
CA CYS A 180 19.04 7.29 26.05
C CYS A 180 19.32 7.24 24.56
N ILE A 181 20.02 6.18 24.17
CA ILE A 181 20.48 5.96 22.79
C ILE A 181 19.29 5.79 21.83
N ASN A 182 18.14 5.26 22.25
CA ASN A 182 16.97 5.07 21.38
C ASN A 182 15.78 6.00 21.69
N GLY A 183 15.95 6.98 22.60
CA GLY A 183 14.91 7.94 22.96
C GLY A 183 14.49 7.88 24.44
N LEU A 184 13.83 8.94 24.90
CA LEU A 184 13.26 9.04 26.25
C LEU A 184 11.76 8.80 26.15
N ARG A 185 11.21 7.89 26.95
CA ARG A 185 9.77 7.69 27.08
C ARG A 185 9.30 8.26 28.41
N ALA A 186 8.50 9.32 28.36
CA ALA A 186 7.79 9.86 29.51
C ALA A 186 6.41 9.21 29.61
N GLN A 187 6.03 8.79 30.82
CA GLN A 187 4.85 7.96 31.06
C GLN A 187 3.94 8.65 32.07
N ILE A 188 2.65 8.63 31.81
CA ILE A 188 1.67 9.16 32.77
C ILE A 188 0.38 8.33 32.83
N HIS A 189 -0.01 8.01 34.06
CA HIS A 189 -1.25 7.32 34.40
C HIS A 189 -2.35 8.33 34.74
N PHE A 190 -3.58 8.08 34.30
CA PHE A 190 -4.73 8.89 34.66
C PHE A 190 -5.61 8.19 35.70
N GLN A 191 -6.51 8.97 36.29
CA GLN A 191 -7.49 8.52 37.25
C GLN A 191 -8.56 7.63 36.58
N SER A 192 -8.88 6.48 37.19
CA SER A 192 -9.90 5.55 36.67
C SER A 192 -11.23 5.61 37.43
N CYS A 193 -11.27 6.22 38.61
CA CYS A 193 -12.45 6.24 39.46
C CYS A 193 -13.19 7.56 39.28
N TRP A 194 -14.44 7.52 38.86
CA TRP A 194 -15.26 8.70 38.61
C TRP A 194 -16.46 8.76 39.55
N ASN A 195 -16.80 9.98 39.98
CA ASN A 195 -17.93 10.22 40.88
C ASN A 195 -19.32 9.99 40.24
N GLY A 196 -19.36 9.71 38.94
CA GLY A 196 -20.57 9.38 38.19
C GLY A 196 -21.44 10.58 37.80
N ARG A 197 -21.01 11.81 38.11
CA ARG A 197 -21.81 13.03 37.91
C ARG A 197 -21.06 14.13 37.16
N ASP A 198 -19.90 14.54 37.66
CA ASP A 198 -19.24 15.76 37.18
C ASP A 198 -18.29 15.44 36.03
N LEU A 199 -18.47 16.08 34.88
CA LEU A 199 -17.63 15.82 33.70
C LEU A 199 -16.24 16.44 33.80
N TYR A 200 -16.08 17.48 34.63
CA TYR A 200 -14.81 18.13 34.94
C TYR A 200 -14.94 18.97 36.20
N LYS A 201 -13.87 19.00 37.01
CA LYS A 201 -13.66 19.98 38.07
C LYS A 201 -12.20 20.43 38.04
N SER A 202 -11.97 21.73 38.24
CA SER A 202 -10.62 22.33 38.21
C SER A 202 -9.69 21.84 39.31
N ASP A 203 -10.24 21.28 40.40
CA ASP A 203 -9.50 20.64 41.48
C ASP A 203 -9.33 19.13 41.28
N ASN A 204 -9.79 18.58 40.14
CA ASN A 204 -9.86 17.15 39.82
C ASN A 204 -10.64 16.28 40.81
N SER A 205 -11.42 16.85 41.74
CA SER A 205 -12.17 16.07 42.74
C SER A 205 -13.35 15.26 42.17
N HIS A 206 -13.60 15.35 40.86
CA HIS A 206 -14.55 14.47 40.18
C HIS A 206 -13.96 13.09 39.85
N VAL A 207 -12.63 12.97 39.85
CA VAL A 207 -11.91 11.73 39.57
C VAL A 207 -10.92 11.39 40.69
N ALA A 208 -10.61 10.11 40.81
CA ALA A 208 -9.59 9.60 41.72
C ALA A 208 -8.80 8.46 41.07
N TYR A 209 -7.52 8.35 41.43
CA TYR A 209 -6.74 7.18 41.10
C TYR A 209 -7.28 5.95 41.82
N LEU A 210 -6.99 4.78 41.24
CA LEU A 210 -7.11 3.54 41.99
C LEU A 210 -6.06 3.51 43.11
N SER A 211 -6.25 2.65 44.10
CA SER A 211 -5.34 2.55 45.25
C SER A 211 -3.88 2.32 44.87
N ASP A 212 -3.60 1.58 43.79
CA ASP A 212 -2.25 1.35 43.28
C ASP A 212 -1.95 2.21 42.04
N ILE A 213 -2.56 3.41 41.93
CA ILE A 213 -2.51 4.32 40.77
C ILE A 213 -3.28 3.77 39.57
N ASP A 214 -2.81 2.67 39.00
CA ASP A 214 -3.33 2.05 37.79
C ASP A 214 -4.05 0.73 38.05
N ASN A 215 -4.01 0.20 39.27
CA ASN A 215 -4.75 -0.99 39.69
C ASN A 215 -5.27 -0.89 41.13
N GLY A 216 -5.94 -1.93 41.61
CA GLY A 216 -6.51 -2.00 42.95
C GLY A 216 -7.96 -1.51 42.98
N VAL A 217 -8.34 -0.71 43.97
CA VAL A 217 -9.75 -0.40 44.25
C VAL A 217 -10.05 1.10 44.22
N CYS A 218 -11.26 1.45 43.75
CA CYS A 218 -11.73 2.83 43.80
C CYS A 218 -12.07 3.29 45.23
N PRO A 219 -11.88 4.59 45.55
CA PRO A 219 -12.32 5.16 46.80
C PRO A 219 -13.85 5.19 46.95
N PRO A 220 -14.36 5.18 48.20
CA PRO A 220 -15.75 5.52 48.49
C PRO A 220 -16.12 6.87 47.87
N GLY A 221 -17.32 6.97 47.28
CA GLY A 221 -17.79 8.18 46.60
C GLY A 221 -17.49 8.21 45.08
N TYR A 222 -16.76 7.24 44.56
CA TYR A 222 -16.46 7.09 43.12
C TYR A 222 -17.03 5.77 42.60
N PRO A 223 -18.36 5.69 42.34
CA PRO A 223 -19.05 4.45 42.01
C PRO A 223 -18.86 4.00 40.56
N VAL A 224 -18.16 4.76 39.73
CA VAL A 224 -17.96 4.44 38.31
C VAL A 224 -16.49 4.18 38.05
N LEU A 225 -16.19 2.98 37.55
CA LEU A 225 -14.88 2.61 37.06
C LEU A 225 -14.80 2.89 35.55
N LEU A 226 -13.87 3.75 35.15
CA LEU A 226 -13.55 4.07 33.77
C LEU A 226 -12.38 3.19 33.30
N PRO A 227 -12.24 2.93 31.98
CA PRO A 227 -11.00 2.39 31.43
C PRO A 227 -9.80 3.21 31.92
N HIS A 228 -8.78 2.54 32.43
CA HIS A 228 -7.57 3.22 32.88
C HIS A 228 -6.82 3.76 31.67
N LEU A 229 -6.78 5.08 31.56
CA LEU A 229 -6.03 5.77 30.51
C LEU A 229 -4.57 5.87 30.93
N PHE A 230 -3.69 5.33 30.10
CA PHE A 230 -2.25 5.42 30.27
C PHE A 230 -1.62 5.97 29.00
N MET A 231 -0.72 6.93 29.12
CA MET A 231 -0.11 7.62 27.99
C MET A 231 1.41 7.51 28.06
N GLU A 232 1.99 7.01 26.98
CA GLU A 232 3.43 7.01 26.75
C GLU A 232 3.75 8.08 25.71
N THR A 233 4.73 8.93 26.00
CA THR A 233 5.19 9.98 25.11
C THR A 233 6.68 9.80 24.83
N ASN A 234 7.04 9.68 23.56
CA ASN A 234 8.42 9.43 23.14
C ASN A 234 9.09 10.73 22.65
N TYR A 235 10.22 11.06 23.25
CA TYR A 235 11.10 12.17 22.88
C TYR A 235 12.38 11.63 22.25
N ALA A 236 12.70 12.11 21.05
CA ALA A 236 13.90 11.74 20.30
C ALA A 236 15.15 12.47 20.82
N VAL A 237 15.46 12.30 22.11
CA VAL A 237 16.63 12.93 22.77
C VAL A 237 17.96 12.62 22.08
N ARG A 238 18.07 11.50 21.34
CA ARG A 238 19.22 11.15 20.51
C ARG A 238 19.48 12.12 19.37
N LEU A 239 18.43 12.78 18.86
CA LEU A 239 18.55 13.73 17.74
C LEU A 239 19.10 15.09 18.20
N THR A 240 19.02 15.37 19.50
CA THR A 240 19.65 16.54 20.12
C THR A 240 21.15 16.29 20.23
N LYS A 241 21.96 17.05 19.48
CA LYS A 241 23.42 16.86 19.39
C LYS A 241 24.16 17.65 20.46
N ASN A 242 25.40 17.27 20.76
CA ASN A 242 26.31 17.98 21.67
C ASN A 242 25.69 18.21 23.06
N THR A 243 25.11 17.17 23.64
CA THR A 243 24.44 17.24 24.95
C THR A 243 25.42 17.10 26.14
N ASP A 244 26.71 16.99 25.85
CA ASP A 244 27.83 17.02 26.78
C ASP A 244 28.38 18.44 27.04
N ASP A 245 27.68 19.47 26.55
CA ASP A 245 28.07 20.88 26.66
C ASP A 245 27.80 21.52 28.04
N GLY A 246 27.20 20.77 28.96
CA GLY A 246 26.77 21.25 30.28
C GLY A 246 25.32 21.75 30.32
N GLY A 247 24.56 21.60 29.23
CA GLY A 247 23.12 21.81 29.19
C GLY A 247 22.31 20.70 29.84
N ARG A 248 20.98 20.80 29.75
CA ARG A 248 20.05 19.83 30.36
C ARG A 248 18.69 19.82 29.69
N PHE A 249 17.97 18.71 29.83
CA PHE A 249 16.58 18.63 29.42
C PHE A 249 15.66 19.38 30.39
N VAL A 250 14.63 20.04 29.86
CA VAL A 250 13.66 20.84 30.61
C VAL A 250 12.30 20.77 29.92
N PHE A 251 11.25 20.46 30.66
CA PHE A 251 9.89 20.54 30.13
C PHE A 251 9.43 22.01 30.02
N SER A 252 8.50 22.28 29.11
CA SER A 252 8.06 23.62 28.72
C SER A 252 7.51 24.49 29.86
N MET A 253 7.05 23.88 30.97
CA MET A 253 6.66 24.58 32.20
C MET A 253 7.84 24.94 33.10
N GLY A 254 9.08 24.80 32.61
CA GLY A 254 10.30 25.16 33.32
C GLY A 254 10.74 24.11 34.34
N ASP A 255 10.43 22.83 34.11
CA ASP A 255 10.81 21.73 34.99
C ASP A 255 12.01 20.95 34.46
N PRO A 256 13.20 21.10 35.08
CA PRO A 256 14.38 20.30 34.73
C PRO A 256 14.41 18.94 35.45
N THR A 257 13.48 18.68 36.36
CA THR A 257 13.47 17.49 37.22
C THR A 257 12.55 16.37 36.70
N GLY A 258 11.50 16.71 35.97
CA GLY A 258 10.48 15.77 35.47
C GLY A 258 9.31 15.56 36.43
N TYR A 259 9.41 15.89 37.71
CA TYR A 259 8.32 15.67 38.66
C TYR A 259 7.04 16.46 38.33
N GLY A 260 7.15 17.55 37.57
CA GLY A 260 6.07 18.39 37.09
C GLY A 260 5.42 17.93 35.78
N PHE A 261 5.85 16.80 35.21
CA PHE A 261 5.19 16.24 34.04
C PHE A 261 3.72 15.96 34.34
N HIS A 262 2.88 16.21 33.37
CA HIS A 262 1.44 16.08 33.48
C HIS A 262 0.88 15.70 32.12
N GLY A 263 -0.38 15.30 32.14
CA GLY A 263 -1.09 14.86 30.97
C GLY A 263 -2.54 15.26 31.09
N ASP A 264 -3.12 15.57 29.95
CA ASP A 264 -4.46 16.10 29.85
C ASP A 264 -5.26 15.27 28.87
N PHE A 265 -6.52 15.06 29.20
CA PHE A 265 -7.45 14.29 28.39
C PHE A 265 -8.77 15.03 28.27
N GLN A 266 -9.20 15.23 27.02
CA GLN A 266 -10.56 15.66 26.69
C GLN A 266 -11.20 14.62 25.78
N ASN A 267 -12.29 14.01 26.25
CA ASN A 267 -13.00 12.99 25.50
C ASN A 267 -13.56 13.55 24.19
N GLY A 268 -13.35 12.81 23.10
CA GLY A 268 -13.87 13.08 21.76
C GLY A 268 -14.25 11.80 21.03
N TRP A 269 -14.47 10.71 21.76
CA TRP A 269 -14.94 9.45 21.20
C TRP A 269 -16.36 9.54 20.62
N ASP A 270 -16.57 8.82 19.52
CA ASP A 270 -17.90 8.31 19.18
C ASP A 270 -18.40 7.38 20.30
N VAL A 271 -19.50 7.77 20.95
CA VAL A 271 -20.03 7.05 22.11
C VAL A 271 -20.48 5.63 21.77
N GLY A 272 -21.02 5.42 20.57
CA GLY A 272 -21.49 4.10 20.14
C GLY A 272 -20.32 3.14 19.91
N ILE A 273 -19.24 3.63 19.29
CA ILE A 273 -18.01 2.85 19.09
C ILE A 273 -17.33 2.57 20.43
N GLN A 274 -17.12 3.59 21.27
CA GLN A 274 -16.42 3.42 22.54
C GLN A 274 -17.16 2.47 23.48
N LYS A 275 -18.50 2.55 23.55
CA LYS A 275 -19.31 1.63 24.35
C LYS A 275 -19.09 0.17 23.91
N ARG A 276 -19.04 -0.09 22.60
CA ARG A 276 -18.78 -1.43 22.06
C ARG A 276 -17.35 -1.88 22.31
N ALA A 277 -16.37 -1.00 22.09
CA ALA A 277 -14.96 -1.31 22.38
C ALA A 277 -14.75 -1.66 23.86
N VAL A 278 -15.35 -0.91 24.78
CA VAL A 278 -15.32 -1.23 26.22
C VAL A 278 -16.01 -2.57 26.50
N ALA A 279 -17.17 -2.85 25.90
CA ALA A 279 -17.89 -4.09 26.15
C ALA A 279 -17.18 -5.34 25.59
N GLU A 280 -16.57 -5.22 24.41
CA GLU A 280 -16.05 -6.36 23.65
C GLU A 280 -14.55 -6.58 23.83
N CYS A 281 -13.78 -5.53 24.18
CA CYS A 281 -12.32 -5.55 24.04
C CYS A 281 -11.55 -5.19 25.32
N ILE A 282 -12.15 -4.51 26.30
CA ILE A 282 -11.44 -4.10 27.52
C ILE A 282 -11.01 -5.28 28.42
N TYR A 283 -11.67 -6.44 28.27
CA TYR A 283 -11.44 -7.65 29.09
C TYR A 283 -10.61 -8.74 28.38
N GLY A 284 -10.10 -8.49 27.16
CA GLY A 284 -9.34 -9.48 26.38
C GLY A 284 -7.88 -9.67 26.83
N SER A 285 -7.38 -10.91 26.89
CA SER A 285 -6.05 -11.26 27.43
C SER A 285 -4.87 -11.12 26.43
N GLY A 286 -4.91 -10.10 25.57
CA GLY A 286 -3.93 -9.89 24.49
C GLY A 286 -2.84 -8.85 24.80
N PHE A 287 -2.03 -8.48 23.80
CA PHE A 287 -1.00 -7.43 23.90
C PHE A 287 -1.54 -6.01 23.62
N GLY A 288 -2.87 -5.85 23.67
CA GLY A 288 -3.55 -4.63 23.27
C GLY A 288 -3.55 -4.35 21.76
N THR A 289 -3.41 -5.41 20.96
CA THR A 289 -3.38 -5.37 19.49
C THR A 289 -4.75 -4.94 18.94
N ILE A 290 -4.79 -3.91 18.10
CA ILE A 290 -6.06 -3.39 17.53
C ILE A 290 -6.81 -4.45 16.72
N GLU A 291 -6.07 -5.31 16.02
CA GLU A 291 -6.57 -6.38 15.16
C GLU A 291 -7.39 -7.44 15.93
N GLU A 292 -7.16 -7.59 17.24
CA GLU A 292 -7.88 -8.52 18.10
C GLU A 292 -9.27 -8.01 18.50
N CYS A 293 -9.56 -6.72 18.26
CA CYS A 293 -10.85 -6.09 18.56
C CYS A 293 -11.59 -5.72 17.26
N PRO A 294 -12.60 -6.51 16.83
CA PRO A 294 -13.30 -6.28 15.55
C PRO A 294 -13.87 -4.87 15.38
N VAL A 295 -14.39 -4.28 16.47
CA VAL A 295 -14.94 -2.92 16.48
C VAL A 295 -13.87 -1.87 16.21
N LEU A 296 -12.67 -2.02 16.80
CA LEU A 296 -11.56 -1.07 16.60
C LEU A 296 -10.89 -1.31 15.24
N GLN A 297 -10.67 -2.56 14.86
CA GLN A 297 -10.08 -2.93 13.57
C GLN A 297 -10.90 -2.41 12.39
N ALA A 298 -12.24 -2.46 12.47
CA ALA A 298 -13.12 -1.91 11.44
C ALA A 298 -12.98 -0.39 11.26
N ASN A 299 -12.41 0.31 12.24
CA ASN A 299 -12.26 1.76 12.30
C ASN A 299 -10.79 2.23 12.32
N ARG A 300 -9.86 1.29 12.08
CA ARG A 300 -8.42 1.56 12.10
C ARG A 300 -7.99 2.26 10.82
N ASN A 301 -7.22 3.33 10.97
CA ASN A 301 -6.50 4.02 9.92
C ASN A 301 -5.00 3.92 10.19
N THR A 302 -4.27 3.09 9.44
CA THR A 302 -2.81 2.94 9.56
C THR A 302 -2.02 4.13 9.00
N GLN A 303 -2.68 5.02 8.25
CA GLN A 303 -2.11 6.23 7.64
C GLN A 303 -2.46 7.49 8.45
N PHE A 304 -2.81 7.35 9.73
CA PHE A 304 -3.26 8.44 10.60
C PHE A 304 -2.32 9.66 10.57
N GLY A 305 -1.00 9.45 10.62
CA GLY A 305 -0.02 10.54 10.61
C GLY A 305 0.09 11.29 9.28
N ILE A 306 -0.30 10.65 8.17
CA ILE A 306 -0.30 11.24 6.82
C ILE A 306 -1.66 11.88 6.50
N ASN A 307 -2.76 11.25 6.94
CA ASN A 307 -4.12 11.74 6.73
C ASN A 307 -4.49 12.90 7.67
N CYS A 308 -3.82 12.99 8.82
CA CYS A 308 -3.99 14.05 9.80
C CYS A 308 -2.63 14.51 10.33
N PRO A 309 -1.83 15.22 9.49
CA PRO A 309 -0.58 15.81 9.93
C PRO A 309 -0.87 16.98 10.88
N GLU A 310 0.19 17.42 11.56
CA GLU A 310 0.17 18.61 12.40
C GLU A 310 -0.53 19.79 11.71
N MET A 311 -1.45 20.41 12.44
CA MET A 311 -2.19 21.59 12.00
C MET A 311 -1.30 22.84 12.12
N PRO A 312 -1.55 23.89 11.30
CA PRO A 312 -0.85 25.15 11.46
C PRO A 312 -0.94 25.70 12.90
N PRO A 313 0.12 26.35 13.41
CA PRO A 313 0.12 26.93 14.75
C PRO A 313 -1.06 27.87 14.97
N GLN A 314 -1.72 27.72 16.12
CA GLN A 314 -2.85 28.58 16.52
C GLN A 314 -2.45 29.80 17.34
N ILE A 315 -1.21 29.80 17.85
CA ILE A 315 -0.63 30.86 18.64
C ILE A 315 0.55 31.42 17.85
N GLY A 316 0.62 32.75 17.73
CA GLY A 316 1.69 33.47 17.05
C GLY A 316 2.99 33.50 17.85
N GLU A 317 3.43 32.36 18.37
CA GLU A 317 4.60 32.19 19.22
C GLU A 317 5.45 31.01 18.70
N PRO A 318 6.76 31.19 18.49
CA PRO A 318 7.64 30.08 18.13
C PRO A 318 7.69 29.02 19.24
N VAL A 319 7.45 27.76 18.86
CA VAL A 319 7.55 26.60 19.77
C VAL A 319 8.49 25.51 19.25
N ARG A 320 9.00 25.68 18.04
CA ARG A 320 9.83 24.70 17.33
C ARG A 320 11.26 25.18 17.12
N GLY A 321 12.18 24.24 16.97
CA GLY A 321 13.59 24.51 16.68
C GLY A 321 14.34 25.18 17.84
N MET A 322 15.28 26.08 17.50
CA MET A 322 16.08 26.82 18.47
C MET A 322 15.34 28.10 18.89
N LEU A 323 15.20 28.31 20.20
CA LEU A 323 14.46 29.40 20.82
C LEU A 323 15.35 30.17 21.80
N ASP A 324 15.18 31.49 21.90
CA ASP A 324 15.91 32.32 22.86
C ASP A 324 15.36 32.19 24.29
N LYS A 325 14.13 31.70 24.44
CA LYS A 325 13.42 31.49 25.72
C LYS A 325 12.36 30.41 25.55
N LEU A 326 11.96 29.78 26.64
CA LEU A 326 10.79 28.89 26.63
C LEU A 326 9.52 29.66 26.22
N PRO A 327 8.62 29.04 25.42
CA PRO A 327 7.32 29.64 25.09
C PRO A 327 6.56 30.03 26.36
N GLY A 328 5.95 31.22 26.36
CA GLY A 328 5.31 31.82 27.54
C GLY A 328 6.28 32.57 28.47
N CYS A 329 7.55 32.73 28.06
CA CYS A 329 8.61 33.35 28.87
C CYS A 329 8.87 32.62 30.19
N ILE A 330 8.60 31.31 30.20
CA ILE A 330 8.71 30.46 31.38
C ILE A 330 10.16 30.41 31.84
N ARG A 331 10.37 30.54 33.16
CA ARG A 331 11.69 30.40 33.76
C ARG A 331 11.91 28.97 34.22
N ILE A 332 13.15 28.49 34.09
CA ILE A 332 13.52 27.22 34.71
C ILE A 332 13.46 27.41 36.23
N THR A 333 12.68 26.56 36.89
CA THR A 333 12.60 26.52 38.36
C THR A 333 13.32 25.29 38.85
N GLU A 334 14.42 25.50 39.58
CA GLU A 334 15.17 24.40 40.20
C GLU A 334 14.38 23.73 41.31
N GLY A 335 14.52 22.41 41.44
CA GLY A 335 14.09 21.69 42.63
C GLY A 335 14.94 22.06 43.86
N PRO A 336 14.47 21.77 45.08
CA PRO A 336 13.27 20.96 45.40
C PRO A 336 12.00 21.79 45.66
N GLY A 337 12.05 23.12 45.55
CA GLY A 337 10.89 24.00 45.75
C GLY A 337 9.85 23.86 44.63
N SER A 338 8.56 23.95 44.95
CA SER A 338 7.51 23.95 43.93
C SER A 338 7.56 25.24 43.10
N ALA A 339 7.30 25.14 41.80
CA ALA A 339 7.17 26.32 40.95
C ALA A 339 5.95 27.15 41.34
N THR A 340 6.16 28.46 41.46
CA THR A 340 5.12 29.43 41.77
C THR A 340 4.38 29.87 40.51
N ALA A 341 3.24 30.54 40.67
CA ALA A 341 2.54 31.14 39.53
C ALA A 341 3.43 32.16 38.78
N ALA A 342 4.23 32.94 39.52
CA ALA A 342 5.13 33.94 38.95
C ALA A 342 6.27 33.33 38.10
N ASP A 343 6.66 32.08 38.38
CA ASP A 343 7.67 31.37 37.57
C ASP A 343 7.11 30.96 36.20
N MET A 344 5.78 30.89 36.08
CA MET A 344 5.06 30.48 34.87
C MET A 344 4.27 31.62 34.20
N GLU A 345 4.64 32.86 34.50
CA GLU A 345 4.06 34.06 33.92
C GLU A 345 5.12 34.88 33.18
N CYS A 346 4.75 35.36 32.00
CA CYS A 346 5.60 36.29 31.27
C CYS A 346 5.57 37.68 31.94
N PRO A 347 6.71 38.41 32.01
CA PRO A 347 6.72 39.77 32.53
C PRO A 347 5.71 40.66 31.80
N ALA A 348 4.95 41.49 32.54
CA ALA A 348 3.83 42.28 32.02
C ALA A 348 4.16 43.20 30.82
N ASN A 349 5.43 43.60 30.66
CA ASN A 349 5.89 44.46 29.56
C ASN A 349 6.37 43.67 28.33
N SER A 350 6.27 42.35 28.34
CA SER A 350 6.72 41.51 27.23
C SER A 350 5.67 41.49 26.11
N PRO A 351 6.07 41.40 24.83
CA PRO A 351 5.12 41.17 23.75
C PRO A 351 4.32 39.89 24.00
N HIS A 352 3.00 40.02 24.09
CA HIS A 352 2.11 38.87 24.23
C HIS A 352 1.82 38.28 22.85
N PRO A 353 1.89 36.95 22.71
CA PRO A 353 1.47 36.31 21.47
C PRO A 353 -0.05 36.45 21.30
N SER A 354 -0.50 36.47 20.06
CA SER A 354 -1.92 36.48 19.72
C SER A 354 -2.40 35.07 19.35
N ILE A 355 -3.69 34.82 19.55
CA ILE A 355 -4.37 33.67 18.96
C ILE A 355 -4.53 34.00 17.47
N THR A 356 -3.75 33.33 16.62
CA THR A 356 -3.74 33.55 15.16
C THR A 356 -4.87 32.81 14.46
N ARG A 357 -5.44 31.79 15.11
CA ARG A 357 -6.57 31.01 14.61
C ARG A 357 -7.32 30.36 15.77
N THR A 358 -8.61 30.66 15.91
CA THR A 358 -9.57 29.75 16.54
C THR A 358 -10.06 28.79 15.47
N VAL A 359 -9.86 27.48 15.64
CA VAL A 359 -10.40 26.51 14.68
C VAL A 359 -11.92 26.64 14.70
N ASP A 360 -12.49 26.98 13.54
CA ASP A 360 -13.94 27.03 13.36
C ASP A 360 -14.52 25.66 13.74
N SER A 361 -15.42 25.66 14.73
CA SER A 361 -15.98 24.45 15.35
C SER A 361 -17.11 23.84 14.52
N THR A 362 -17.36 24.36 13.32
CA THR A 362 -18.35 23.82 12.40
C THR A 362 -17.98 22.41 11.96
N PRO A 363 -18.81 21.39 12.26
CA PRO A 363 -18.63 20.03 11.77
C PRO A 363 -18.57 19.98 10.25
N ILE A 364 -17.53 19.34 9.72
CA ILE A 364 -17.58 18.84 8.34
C ILE A 364 -17.20 17.37 8.38
N PRO A 365 -18.19 16.45 8.43
CA PRO A 365 -17.92 15.02 8.36
C PRO A 365 -17.20 14.71 7.04
N THR A 366 -16.24 13.78 7.10
CA THR A 366 -15.63 13.22 5.89
C THR A 366 -16.74 12.62 5.04
N ALA A 367 -16.93 13.17 3.86
CA ALA A 367 -17.98 12.78 2.96
C ALA A 367 -17.69 11.39 2.38
N ASN A 368 -18.69 10.51 2.48
CA ASN A 368 -18.67 9.18 1.90
C ASN A 368 -19.85 9.05 0.91
N PRO A 369 -19.71 9.53 -0.34
CA PRO A 369 -20.79 9.50 -1.32
C PRO A 369 -21.18 8.06 -1.67
N SER A 370 -22.49 7.81 -1.83
CA SER A 370 -22.99 6.53 -2.35
C SER A 370 -22.75 6.44 -3.86
N ILE A 371 -22.54 5.23 -4.39
CA ILE A 371 -22.40 5.03 -5.84
C ILE A 371 -23.64 5.61 -6.56
N GLY A 372 -23.40 6.37 -7.62
CA GLY A 372 -24.42 7.06 -8.42
C GLY A 372 -24.88 8.41 -7.87
N SER A 373 -24.48 8.79 -6.64
CA SER A 373 -24.81 10.10 -6.08
C SER A 373 -23.95 11.21 -6.68
N THR A 374 -24.51 12.41 -6.80
CA THR A 374 -23.76 13.61 -7.21
C THR A 374 -22.77 14.00 -6.11
N PHE A 375 -21.50 14.19 -6.45
CA PHE A 375 -20.46 14.57 -5.49
C PHE A 375 -19.37 15.42 -6.14
N GLY A 376 -18.90 16.44 -5.43
CA GLY A 376 -18.08 17.50 -6.01
C GLY A 376 -18.93 18.48 -6.81
N ASN A 377 -18.62 18.65 -8.10
CA ASN A 377 -19.36 19.53 -8.99
C ASN A 377 -20.75 18.95 -9.30
N GLN A 378 -21.73 19.82 -9.61
CA GLN A 378 -23.13 19.44 -9.85
C GLN A 378 -23.37 18.40 -10.96
N PHE A 379 -22.40 18.21 -11.87
CA PHE A 379 -22.51 17.29 -13.00
C PHE A 379 -21.75 15.98 -12.82
N ASN A 380 -21.08 15.74 -11.69
CA ASN A 380 -20.30 14.52 -11.49
C ASN A 380 -21.00 13.54 -10.56
N LYS A 381 -21.18 12.31 -11.05
CA LYS A 381 -21.68 11.19 -10.25
C LYS A 381 -20.54 10.32 -9.77
N TYR A 382 -20.54 9.98 -8.49
CA TYR A 382 -19.58 9.06 -7.91
C TYR A 382 -19.76 7.66 -8.49
N VAL A 383 -18.71 7.12 -9.10
CA VAL A 383 -18.72 5.77 -9.68
C VAL A 383 -18.33 4.73 -8.62
N GLY A 384 -17.38 5.07 -7.76
CA GLY A 384 -16.91 4.20 -6.69
C GLY A 384 -15.41 4.32 -6.44
N CYS A 385 -14.91 3.50 -5.52
CA CYS A 385 -13.49 3.30 -5.29
C CYS A 385 -13.01 2.10 -6.11
N GLY A 386 -12.23 2.36 -7.16
CA GLY A 386 -11.64 1.34 -8.03
C GLY A 386 -10.22 0.99 -7.60
N ASN A 387 -9.79 -0.25 -7.79
CA ASN A 387 -8.41 -0.64 -7.57
C ASN A 387 -7.48 -0.09 -8.66
N ASP A 388 -6.47 0.66 -8.26
CA ASP A 388 -5.41 1.20 -9.13
C ASP A 388 -4.13 0.35 -9.08
N SER A 389 -4.34 -0.95 -9.32
CA SER A 389 -3.38 -2.05 -9.59
C SER A 389 -2.88 -2.94 -8.43
N THR A 390 -2.99 -4.26 -8.65
CA THR A 390 -2.11 -5.31 -8.10
C THR A 390 -1.73 -6.38 -9.16
N GLY A 391 -2.03 -6.15 -10.45
CA GLY A 391 -1.73 -7.13 -11.52
C GLY A 391 -2.05 -6.73 -12.96
N SER A 392 -2.32 -5.45 -13.24
CA SER A 392 -2.57 -4.95 -14.61
C SER A 392 -1.52 -3.88 -14.96
N PRO A 393 -0.99 -3.84 -16.20
CA PRO A 393 -0.10 -2.77 -16.65
C PRO A 393 -0.82 -1.41 -16.83
N LEU A 394 -2.12 -1.32 -16.55
CA LEU A 394 -2.94 -0.13 -16.75
C LEU A 394 -3.63 0.31 -15.46
N ARG A 395 -3.73 1.63 -15.27
CA ARG A 395 -4.51 2.28 -14.21
C ARG A 395 -6.02 2.14 -14.46
N THR A 396 -6.82 2.50 -13.46
CA THR A 396 -8.29 2.63 -13.53
C THR A 396 -8.69 3.68 -14.57
N LEU A 397 -7.98 4.81 -14.58
CA LEU A 397 -8.07 5.89 -15.58
C LEU A 397 -6.64 6.21 -16.04
N ASN A 398 -6.36 6.14 -17.34
CA ASN A 398 -4.98 6.10 -17.84
C ASN A 398 -4.64 7.22 -18.84
N ALA A 399 -5.63 7.87 -19.46
CA ALA A 399 -5.40 8.77 -20.59
C ALA A 399 -4.54 10.01 -20.25
N LEU A 400 -4.85 10.70 -19.15
CA LEU A 400 -4.18 11.93 -18.75
C LEU A 400 -4.07 12.01 -17.23
N SER A 401 -2.96 12.52 -16.69
CA SER A 401 -2.81 12.74 -15.26
C SER A 401 -2.05 14.02 -14.90
N THR A 402 -2.24 14.50 -13.67
CA THR A 402 -1.54 15.65 -13.09
C THR A 402 -1.48 15.56 -11.57
N LYS A 403 -0.63 16.36 -10.92
CA LYS A 403 -0.56 16.50 -9.45
C LYS A 403 -0.89 17.91 -9.02
N MET A 404 -1.70 18.07 -7.96
CA MET A 404 -2.08 19.38 -7.42
C MET A 404 -1.87 19.41 -5.91
N ALA A 405 -0.99 20.28 -5.42
CA ALA A 405 -0.64 20.36 -3.98
C ALA A 405 -1.85 20.63 -3.07
N ASN A 406 -2.84 21.37 -3.57
CA ASN A 406 -4.07 21.70 -2.85
C ASN A 406 -5.29 20.89 -3.35
N MET A 407 -5.08 19.69 -3.92
CA MET A 407 -6.13 18.87 -4.54
C MET A 407 -7.47 18.83 -3.78
N THR A 408 -8.57 18.96 -4.52
CA THR A 408 -9.95 18.63 -4.14
C THR A 408 -10.56 17.79 -5.24
N VAL A 409 -11.67 17.12 -4.93
CA VAL A 409 -12.43 16.36 -5.93
C VAL A 409 -12.88 17.27 -7.08
N GLU A 410 -13.34 18.48 -6.78
CA GLU A 410 -13.84 19.44 -7.76
C GLU A 410 -12.75 19.93 -8.72
N MET A 411 -11.53 20.13 -8.23
CA MET A 411 -10.42 20.52 -9.10
C MET A 411 -10.05 19.44 -10.09
N CYS A 412 -10.03 18.17 -9.68
CA CYS A 412 -9.77 17.07 -10.60
C CYS A 412 -10.89 16.93 -11.64
N GLN A 413 -12.15 16.99 -11.19
CA GLN A 413 -13.31 16.95 -12.07
C GLN A 413 -13.28 18.06 -13.13
N THR A 414 -12.98 19.29 -12.71
CA THR A 414 -12.88 20.46 -13.59
C THR A 414 -11.70 20.35 -14.55
N PHE A 415 -10.56 19.83 -14.08
CA PHE A 415 -9.39 19.59 -14.91
C PHE A 415 -9.71 18.58 -16.03
N CYS A 416 -10.25 17.41 -15.70
CA CYS A 416 -10.58 16.39 -16.69
C CYS A 416 -11.65 16.86 -17.68
N SER A 417 -12.71 17.51 -17.20
CA SER A 417 -13.78 18.00 -18.07
C SER A 417 -13.30 19.10 -19.02
N SER A 418 -12.43 20.01 -18.57
CA SER A 418 -11.83 21.06 -19.42
C SER A 418 -10.96 20.50 -20.55
N LYS A 419 -10.53 19.24 -20.43
CA LYS A 419 -9.73 18.51 -21.42
C LYS A 419 -10.55 17.51 -22.23
N GLY A 420 -11.87 17.48 -22.05
CA GLY A 420 -12.79 16.59 -22.76
C GLY A 420 -12.74 15.13 -22.30
N TYR A 421 -12.21 14.83 -21.11
CA TYR A 421 -12.27 13.48 -20.53
C TYR A 421 -13.49 13.32 -19.63
N ARG A 422 -14.31 12.30 -19.89
CA ARG A 422 -15.60 12.07 -19.22
C ARG A 422 -15.44 11.61 -17.78
N TYR A 423 -14.39 10.83 -17.50
CA TYR A 423 -14.11 10.30 -16.18
C TYR A 423 -12.95 11.06 -15.55
N SER A 424 -13.09 11.36 -14.27
CA SER A 424 -12.04 11.90 -13.42
C SER A 424 -11.85 11.01 -12.21
N GLY A 425 -10.62 10.88 -11.74
CA GLY A 425 -10.31 10.07 -10.58
C GLY A 425 -9.20 10.69 -9.76
N VAL A 426 -9.38 10.71 -8.44
CA VAL A 426 -8.39 11.22 -7.49
C VAL A 426 -7.71 10.07 -6.77
N GLU A 427 -6.40 10.18 -6.63
CA GLU A 427 -5.56 9.15 -6.03
C GLU A 427 -4.41 9.76 -5.23
N TYR A 428 -3.93 9.00 -4.24
CA TYR A 428 -2.73 9.32 -3.47
C TYR A 428 -2.72 10.76 -2.92
N GLN A 429 -3.87 11.22 -2.44
CA GLN A 429 -4.17 12.59 -1.96
C GLN A 429 -4.18 13.67 -3.03
N ASN A 430 -3.16 13.72 -3.89
CA ASN A 430 -2.87 14.87 -4.72
C ASN A 430 -2.77 14.58 -6.22
N GLU A 431 -3.06 13.37 -6.64
CA GLU A 431 -3.02 12.97 -8.05
C GLU A 431 -4.43 13.02 -8.63
N CYS A 432 -4.53 13.52 -9.86
CA CYS A 432 -5.75 13.54 -10.65
C CYS A 432 -5.49 12.79 -11.96
N HIS A 433 -6.40 11.88 -12.29
CA HIS A 433 -6.35 11.01 -13.45
C HIS A 433 -7.64 11.15 -14.25
N CYS A 434 -7.53 11.14 -15.57
CA CYS A 434 -8.63 11.40 -16.49
C CYS A 434 -8.66 10.33 -17.57
N ASP A 435 -9.86 9.98 -18.02
CA ASP A 435 -10.04 9.10 -19.17
C ASP A 435 -11.43 9.28 -19.80
N ILE A 436 -11.62 8.85 -21.04
CA ILE A 436 -12.94 8.79 -21.69
C ILE A 436 -13.68 7.49 -21.38
N ALA A 437 -12.98 6.47 -20.85
CA ALA A 437 -13.56 5.23 -20.37
C ALA A 437 -12.88 4.76 -19.08
N ILE A 438 -13.52 3.87 -18.33
CA ILE A 438 -12.92 3.20 -17.18
C ILE A 438 -12.29 1.89 -17.64
N ASN A 439 -11.12 1.54 -17.10
CA ASN A 439 -10.48 0.26 -17.36
C ASN A 439 -11.45 -0.89 -17.02
N PRO A 440 -11.83 -1.77 -17.96
CA PRO A 440 -12.81 -2.82 -17.72
C PRO A 440 -12.33 -3.89 -16.72
N THR A 441 -11.03 -3.96 -16.42
CA THR A 441 -10.49 -4.85 -15.38
C THR A 441 -10.49 -4.23 -13.99
N ALA A 442 -10.80 -2.93 -13.86
CA ALA A 442 -10.92 -2.28 -12.57
C ALA A 442 -12.12 -2.85 -11.78
N GLN A 443 -11.84 -3.33 -10.58
CA GLN A 443 -12.80 -3.80 -9.62
C GLN A 443 -13.23 -2.63 -8.72
N PHE A 444 -14.52 -2.34 -8.74
CA PHE A 444 -15.14 -1.36 -7.86
C PHE A 444 -15.80 -2.08 -6.69
N TYR A 445 -15.40 -1.74 -5.46
CA TYR A 445 -15.97 -2.33 -4.27
C TYR A 445 -17.12 -1.47 -3.75
N ALA A 446 -18.30 -2.06 -3.57
CA ALA A 446 -19.50 -1.37 -3.10
C ALA A 446 -19.45 -0.97 -1.61
N GLY A 447 -18.41 -1.38 -0.87
CA GLY A 447 -18.29 -1.21 0.58
C GLY A 447 -16.93 -0.68 1.02
N VAL A 448 -16.49 0.45 0.48
CA VAL A 448 -15.30 1.14 0.99
C VAL A 448 -15.57 1.67 2.40
N ASN A 449 -15.28 0.83 3.36
CA ASN A 449 -14.85 1.22 4.69
C ASN A 449 -13.53 2.00 4.53
N MET A 450 -13.29 3.05 5.32
CA MET A 450 -12.00 3.75 5.44
C MET A 450 -10.77 2.81 5.59
N SER A 451 -10.96 1.52 5.86
CA SER A 451 -9.93 0.49 6.00
C SER A 451 -9.53 -0.24 4.71
N THR A 452 -10.21 -0.06 3.55
CA THR A 452 -9.98 -0.94 2.37
C THR A 452 -9.42 -0.29 1.11
N GLY A 453 -9.11 1.02 1.08
CA GLY A 453 -8.33 1.57 -0.04
C GLY A 453 -8.39 3.07 -0.25
N CYS A 454 -9.56 3.61 -0.63
CA CYS A 454 -9.77 5.05 -0.84
C CYS A 454 -9.95 5.79 0.50
N SER A 455 -8.88 5.92 1.26
CA SER A 455 -8.92 6.39 2.65
C SER A 455 -8.09 7.65 2.89
N MET A 456 -7.39 8.15 1.87
CA MET A 456 -6.57 9.35 1.99
C MET A 456 -7.43 10.58 1.76
N THR A 457 -7.26 11.62 2.59
CA THR A 457 -8.03 12.86 2.48
C THR A 457 -7.44 13.77 1.41
N CYS A 458 -8.30 14.60 0.80
CA CYS A 458 -7.84 15.63 -0.13
C CYS A 458 -7.17 16.79 0.65
N PRO A 459 -5.97 17.25 0.25
CA PRO A 459 -5.23 18.30 0.96
C PRO A 459 -5.95 19.65 0.94
N GLY A 460 -6.69 19.98 -0.13
CA GLY A 460 -7.47 21.22 -0.23
C GLY A 460 -8.89 21.14 0.30
N ALA A 461 -9.36 19.94 0.65
CA ALA A 461 -10.69 19.71 1.23
C ALA A 461 -10.63 18.47 2.12
N ARG A 462 -10.21 18.64 3.38
CA ARG A 462 -9.95 17.51 4.31
C ARG A 462 -11.19 16.71 4.70
N ASN A 463 -12.38 17.16 4.32
CA ASN A 463 -13.64 16.44 4.41
C ASN A 463 -13.93 15.57 3.17
N GLN A 464 -13.05 15.51 2.18
CA GLN A 464 -13.20 14.69 0.98
C GLN A 464 -12.10 13.62 0.94
N LEU A 465 -12.37 12.52 0.24
CA LEU A 465 -11.43 11.42 0.03
C LEU A 465 -10.84 11.50 -1.39
N CYS A 466 -9.51 11.40 -1.46
CA CYS A 466 -8.68 11.46 -2.66
C CYS A 466 -7.88 10.16 -2.86
N GLY A 467 -8.60 9.04 -2.90
CA GLY A 467 -8.07 7.71 -3.19
C GLY A 467 -7.13 7.16 -2.12
N GLY A 468 -6.16 6.35 -2.54
CA GLY A 468 -5.16 5.69 -1.70
C GLY A 468 -4.00 5.09 -2.50
N PRO A 469 -3.03 4.42 -1.85
CA PRO A 469 -1.80 3.89 -2.48
C PRO A 469 -1.96 2.95 -3.69
N SER A 470 -3.17 2.43 -3.93
CA SER A 470 -3.51 1.61 -5.11
C SER A 470 -5.01 1.66 -5.36
N TYR A 471 -5.64 2.79 -5.08
CA TYR A 471 -7.10 2.92 -5.12
C TYR A 471 -7.50 4.33 -5.54
N MET A 472 -8.43 4.42 -6.47
CA MET A 472 -8.87 5.67 -7.08
C MET A 472 -10.36 5.91 -6.82
N ASN A 473 -10.72 7.07 -6.28
CA ASN A 473 -12.13 7.48 -6.27
C ASN A 473 -12.47 8.02 -7.66
N VAL A 474 -13.38 7.35 -8.36
CA VAL A 474 -13.74 7.68 -9.75
C VAL A 474 -15.09 8.38 -9.82
N TYR A 475 -15.20 9.34 -10.72
CA TYR A 475 -16.40 10.14 -10.99
C TYR A 475 -16.68 10.16 -12.49
N ASN A 476 -17.96 10.17 -12.85
CA ASN A 476 -18.46 10.25 -14.21
C ASN A 476 -19.15 11.60 -14.42
N ASN A 477 -18.66 12.37 -15.38
CA ASN A 477 -19.31 13.60 -15.80
C ASN A 477 -20.59 13.28 -16.59
N THR A 478 -21.72 13.77 -16.09
CA THR A 478 -23.07 13.61 -16.63
C THR A 478 -23.66 14.90 -17.19
N ASP A 479 -22.84 15.94 -17.38
CA ASP A 479 -23.25 17.18 -18.04
C ASP A 479 -23.79 16.88 -19.45
N PRO A 480 -25.05 17.27 -19.78
CA PRO A 480 -25.63 17.06 -21.10
C PRO A 480 -24.87 17.80 -22.21
N ASP A 481 -24.18 18.89 -21.88
CA ASP A 481 -23.43 19.71 -22.82
C ASP A 481 -21.94 19.30 -22.89
N PHE A 482 -21.57 18.20 -22.23
CA PHE A 482 -20.19 17.68 -22.24
C PHE A 482 -19.76 17.29 -23.66
N VAL A 483 -18.69 17.93 -24.13
CA VAL A 483 -18.01 17.59 -25.39
C VAL A 483 -16.80 16.71 -25.07
N SER A 484 -16.84 15.46 -25.55
CA SER A 484 -15.71 14.53 -25.41
C SER A 484 -14.55 14.95 -26.30
N THR A 485 -13.32 14.76 -25.81
CA THR A 485 -12.12 14.85 -26.63
C THR A 485 -12.06 13.68 -27.62
N ASP A 486 -11.47 13.93 -28.78
CA ASP A 486 -11.06 12.91 -29.75
C ASP A 486 -9.64 12.38 -29.45
N ASP A 487 -8.94 12.96 -28.46
CA ASP A 487 -7.62 12.51 -28.03
C ASP A 487 -7.72 11.22 -27.20
N ILE A 488 -7.65 10.11 -27.92
CA ILE A 488 -7.66 8.75 -27.39
C ILE A 488 -6.26 8.22 -27.10
N THR A 489 -5.24 9.09 -27.10
CA THR A 489 -3.87 8.74 -26.71
C THR A 489 -3.87 8.23 -25.27
N ASN A 490 -3.30 7.04 -25.05
CA ASN A 490 -3.22 6.38 -23.74
C ASN A 490 -4.56 6.06 -23.06
N SER A 491 -5.70 6.34 -23.70
CA SER A 491 -7.02 6.03 -23.14
C SER A 491 -7.29 4.53 -23.10
N VAL A 492 -7.94 4.08 -22.03
CA VAL A 492 -8.42 2.69 -21.93
C VAL A 492 -9.52 2.35 -22.96
N TYR A 493 -10.09 3.34 -23.66
CA TYR A 493 -11.13 3.20 -24.70
C TYR A 493 -10.65 2.54 -26.01
N GLN A 494 -9.34 2.41 -26.23
CA GLN A 494 -8.71 1.90 -27.47
C GLN A 494 -8.92 0.39 -27.74
N LEU A 495 -10.07 -0.18 -27.42
CA LEU A 495 -10.35 -1.60 -27.54
C LEU A 495 -10.98 -1.93 -28.91
N THR A 496 -10.15 -2.20 -29.94
CA THR A 496 -10.63 -2.91 -31.14
C THR A 496 -9.76 -4.11 -31.44
N VAL A 497 -10.42 -5.25 -31.70
CA VAL A 497 -9.75 -6.48 -32.11
C VAL A 497 -10.43 -7.03 -33.35
N PRO A 498 -9.68 -7.41 -34.38
CA PRO A 498 -8.35 -6.93 -34.74
C PRO A 498 -8.47 -5.66 -35.58
N VAL A 499 -7.64 -4.67 -35.24
CA VAL A 499 -7.42 -3.46 -36.06
C VAL A 499 -6.98 -3.88 -37.48
N ALA A 500 -7.44 -3.15 -38.50
CA ALA A 500 -6.94 -3.33 -39.87
C ALA A 500 -5.40 -3.18 -39.91
N PRO A 501 -4.67 -4.01 -40.68
CA PRO A 501 -5.17 -5.00 -41.64
C PRO A 501 -5.36 -6.43 -41.06
N TYR A 502 -5.11 -6.66 -39.76
CA TYR A 502 -5.09 -8.02 -39.19
C TYR A 502 -6.47 -8.64 -39.01
N GLY A 503 -7.53 -7.81 -39.09
CA GLY A 503 -8.94 -8.22 -39.01
C GLY A 503 -9.28 -9.44 -39.87
N SER A 504 -8.87 -9.43 -41.14
CA SER A 504 -9.16 -10.50 -42.10
C SER A 504 -8.41 -11.81 -41.84
N ASN A 505 -7.39 -11.77 -40.99
CA ASN A 505 -6.45 -12.87 -40.76
C ASN A 505 -6.66 -13.53 -39.39
N TYR A 506 -7.56 -13.00 -38.57
CA TYR A 506 -7.79 -13.50 -37.21
C TYR A 506 -8.66 -14.75 -37.20
N LEU A 507 -8.16 -15.79 -36.54
CA LEU A 507 -8.81 -17.09 -36.44
C LEU A 507 -9.62 -17.25 -35.16
N GLY A 508 -9.31 -16.45 -34.13
CA GLY A 508 -10.04 -16.41 -32.86
C GLY A 508 -9.14 -16.37 -31.63
N CYS A 509 -9.80 -16.31 -30.46
CA CYS A 509 -9.18 -16.48 -29.16
C CYS A 509 -9.19 -17.97 -28.80
N TYR A 510 -8.06 -18.51 -28.35
CA TYR A 510 -7.91 -19.91 -27.98
C TYR A 510 -7.45 -20.04 -26.54
N SER A 511 -7.91 -21.06 -25.82
CA SER A 511 -7.34 -21.47 -24.53
C SER A 511 -6.11 -22.33 -24.72
N GLU A 512 -5.10 -22.15 -23.87
CA GLU A 512 -3.94 -23.04 -23.76
C GLU A 512 -4.20 -24.12 -22.69
N GLY A 513 -3.75 -25.35 -22.95
CA GLY A 513 -3.80 -26.45 -21.98
C GLY A 513 -2.55 -26.49 -21.10
N ARG A 514 -2.64 -27.03 -19.87
CA ARG A 514 -1.51 -27.15 -18.91
C ARG A 514 -0.25 -27.85 -19.48
N SER A 515 -0.38 -28.59 -20.57
CA SER A 515 0.73 -29.29 -21.23
C SER A 515 0.59 -29.27 -22.76
N SER A 516 -0.18 -28.33 -23.32
CA SER A 516 -0.44 -28.25 -24.75
C SER A 516 -0.58 -26.79 -25.19
N ARG A 517 0.36 -26.37 -26.04
CA ARG A 517 0.37 -25.05 -26.67
C ARG A 517 -0.52 -25.06 -27.92
N VAL A 518 -1.22 -23.96 -28.17
CA VAL A 518 -1.97 -23.78 -29.42
C VAL A 518 -0.99 -23.64 -30.59
N LEU A 519 0.12 -22.93 -30.36
CA LEU A 519 1.20 -22.73 -31.32
C LEU A 519 2.53 -23.22 -30.70
N ALA A 520 2.93 -24.44 -31.04
CA ALA A 520 4.05 -25.15 -30.40
C ALA A 520 5.39 -25.07 -31.16
N GLY A 521 5.51 -24.18 -32.15
CA GLY A 521 6.76 -23.99 -32.90
C GLY A 521 7.76 -23.11 -32.16
N ILE A 522 8.18 -22.00 -32.77
CA ILE A 522 9.09 -21.05 -32.12
C ILE A 522 8.31 -19.97 -31.37
N SER A 523 8.96 -19.33 -30.40
CA SER A 523 8.37 -18.23 -29.64
C SER A 523 9.41 -17.17 -29.28
N LYS A 524 8.94 -15.98 -28.90
CA LYS A 524 9.75 -14.92 -28.27
C LYS A 524 8.93 -14.11 -27.28
N GLY A 525 9.60 -13.54 -26.28
CA GLY A 525 9.09 -12.43 -25.47
C GLY A 525 9.64 -11.10 -25.98
N ASP A 526 8.84 -10.04 -25.90
CA ASP A 526 9.20 -8.70 -26.35
C ASP A 526 8.40 -7.66 -25.55
N ASP A 527 9.08 -6.73 -24.86
CA ASP A 527 8.41 -5.65 -24.12
C ASP A 527 7.78 -4.61 -25.06
N ALA A 528 8.13 -4.62 -26.35
CA ALA A 528 7.50 -3.82 -27.39
C ALA A 528 6.63 -4.68 -28.32
N MET A 529 5.99 -5.74 -27.79
CA MET A 529 5.15 -6.64 -28.59
C MET A 529 3.98 -5.93 -29.28
N SER A 530 3.70 -6.30 -30.52
CA SER A 530 2.50 -5.92 -31.28
C SER A 530 2.11 -7.10 -32.18
N VAL A 531 0.87 -7.10 -32.67
CA VAL A 531 0.43 -8.11 -33.66
C VAL A 531 1.33 -8.05 -34.90
N GLY A 532 1.72 -6.84 -35.32
CA GLY A 532 2.61 -6.64 -36.46
C GLY A 532 4.04 -7.15 -36.23
N SER A 533 4.63 -6.88 -35.06
CA SER A 533 5.98 -7.37 -34.74
C SER A 533 5.99 -8.90 -34.55
N CYS A 534 4.89 -9.50 -34.07
CA CYS A 534 4.74 -10.95 -34.03
C CYS A 534 4.58 -11.56 -35.44
N ALA A 535 3.75 -10.95 -36.30
CA ALA A 535 3.59 -11.38 -37.69
C ALA A 535 4.92 -11.36 -38.46
N ALA A 536 5.73 -10.31 -38.28
CA ALA A 536 7.06 -10.20 -38.89
C ALA A 536 8.03 -11.28 -38.39
N TYR A 537 8.01 -11.58 -37.08
CA TYR A 537 8.82 -12.66 -36.51
C TYR A 537 8.41 -14.04 -37.06
N CYS A 538 7.11 -14.27 -37.22
CA CYS A 538 6.55 -15.52 -37.72
C CYS A 538 6.38 -15.58 -39.24
N GLN A 539 7.09 -14.76 -40.02
CA GLN A 539 6.89 -14.65 -41.48
C GLN A 539 7.01 -15.98 -42.24
N ASP A 540 7.83 -16.92 -41.73
CA ASP A 540 8.06 -18.25 -42.32
C ASP A 540 7.15 -19.34 -41.72
N TYR A 541 6.15 -18.97 -40.92
CA TYR A 541 5.19 -19.88 -40.30
C TYR A 541 3.76 -19.57 -40.75
N LYS A 542 2.94 -20.63 -40.88
CA LYS A 542 1.53 -20.52 -41.30
C LYS A 542 0.67 -19.75 -40.31
N TYR A 543 0.93 -19.91 -39.02
CA TYR A 543 0.17 -19.26 -37.95
C TYR A 543 1.10 -18.51 -37.02
N TYR A 544 0.60 -17.40 -36.51
CA TYR A 544 1.23 -16.62 -35.46
C TYR A 544 0.18 -16.25 -34.42
N GLY A 545 0.63 -16.01 -33.20
CA GLY A 545 -0.27 -15.65 -32.12
C GLY A 545 0.43 -14.96 -30.99
N THR A 546 -0.34 -14.17 -30.27
CA THR A 546 0.15 -13.28 -29.22
C THR A 546 -0.51 -13.60 -27.89
N GLU A 547 0.29 -13.68 -26.83
CA GLU A 547 -0.13 -14.06 -25.48
C GLU A 547 0.44 -13.07 -24.44
N PHE A 548 -0.30 -12.88 -23.34
CA PHE A 548 0.14 -12.15 -22.16
C PHE A 548 0.66 -10.72 -22.40
N GLY A 549 0.25 -10.08 -23.49
CA GLY A 549 0.68 -8.73 -23.87
C GLY A 549 2.09 -8.61 -24.43
N SER A 550 2.99 -9.54 -24.11
CA SER A 550 4.42 -9.48 -24.45
C SER A 550 4.97 -10.69 -25.21
N GLN A 551 4.17 -11.72 -25.45
CA GLN A 551 4.67 -12.98 -26.01
C GLN A 551 4.13 -13.23 -27.42
N CYS A 552 4.97 -13.84 -28.25
CA CYS A 552 4.66 -14.20 -29.62
C CYS A 552 5.02 -15.66 -29.86
N PHE A 553 4.14 -16.38 -30.55
CA PHE A 553 4.28 -17.80 -30.87
C PHE A 553 4.01 -18.02 -32.34
N CYS A 554 4.77 -18.92 -32.96
CA CYS A 554 4.65 -19.29 -34.37
C CYS A 554 4.47 -20.80 -34.50
N SER A 555 3.66 -21.25 -35.46
CA SER A 555 3.56 -22.67 -35.79
C SER A 555 3.01 -22.87 -37.20
N ASN A 556 3.34 -24.01 -37.82
CA ASN A 556 2.69 -24.44 -39.07
C ASN A 556 1.41 -25.24 -38.82
N ILE A 557 1.18 -25.66 -37.57
CA ILE A 557 0.08 -26.52 -37.15
C ILE A 557 -0.58 -25.91 -35.91
N LEU A 558 -1.91 -25.89 -35.87
CA LEU A 558 -2.66 -25.58 -34.65
C LEU A 558 -2.72 -26.83 -33.77
N GLY A 559 -2.29 -26.71 -32.51
CA GLY A 559 -2.34 -27.80 -31.54
C GLY A 559 -3.77 -28.28 -31.27
N THR A 560 -3.92 -29.58 -30.96
CA THR A 560 -5.22 -30.21 -30.67
C THR A 560 -5.21 -31.00 -29.35
N GLY A 561 -4.26 -30.69 -28.46
CA GLY A 561 -4.10 -31.38 -27.17
C GLY A 561 -5.16 -30.98 -26.14
N THR A 562 -5.21 -31.73 -25.02
CA THR A 562 -6.17 -31.51 -23.93
C THR A 562 -6.09 -30.06 -23.41
N GLY A 563 -7.21 -29.33 -23.47
CA GLY A 563 -7.31 -27.93 -23.04
C GLY A 563 -7.17 -26.90 -24.16
N VAL A 564 -6.77 -27.31 -25.37
CA VAL A 564 -6.78 -26.42 -26.54
C VAL A 564 -8.19 -26.34 -27.13
N LYS A 565 -8.81 -25.16 -27.03
CA LYS A 565 -10.14 -24.89 -27.60
C LYS A 565 -10.20 -23.46 -28.12
N ARG A 566 -10.84 -23.27 -29.29
CA ARG A 566 -11.24 -21.92 -29.71
C ARG A 566 -12.39 -21.45 -28.81
N LEU A 567 -12.14 -20.41 -28.03
CA LEU A 567 -13.10 -19.82 -27.10
C LEU A 567 -14.11 -18.95 -27.84
N ASP A 568 -13.63 -18.08 -28.72
CA ASP A 568 -14.46 -17.13 -29.46
C ASP A 568 -13.76 -16.59 -30.72
N THR A 569 -14.51 -15.86 -31.54
CA THR A 569 -14.03 -15.08 -32.68
C THR A 569 -14.46 -13.61 -32.56
N LEU A 570 -14.72 -13.17 -31.33
CA LEU A 570 -15.32 -11.87 -31.07
C LEU A 570 -14.30 -10.77 -31.36
N GLN A 571 -14.79 -9.71 -32.00
CA GLN A 571 -14.00 -8.53 -32.34
C GLN A 571 -14.03 -7.47 -31.23
N ASP A 572 -14.98 -7.60 -30.32
CA ASP A 572 -15.09 -6.75 -29.16
C ASP A 572 -14.39 -7.40 -27.96
N PRO A 573 -13.24 -6.86 -27.51
CA PRO A 573 -12.46 -7.44 -26.42
C PRO A 573 -13.16 -7.36 -25.06
N ARG A 574 -14.26 -6.62 -24.92
CA ARG A 574 -15.11 -6.66 -23.70
C ARG A 574 -15.71 -8.04 -23.47
N TYR A 575 -15.87 -8.83 -24.53
CA TYR A 575 -16.53 -10.13 -24.49
C TYR A 575 -15.57 -11.30 -24.77
N SER A 576 -14.28 -11.04 -25.01
CA SER A 576 -13.27 -12.07 -25.26
C SER A 576 -12.34 -12.26 -24.07
N SER A 577 -11.88 -13.49 -23.84
CA SER A 577 -10.84 -13.79 -22.86
C SER A 577 -9.43 -13.36 -23.32
N CYS A 578 -9.26 -13.09 -24.61
CA CYS A 578 -8.01 -12.58 -25.18
C CYS A 578 -8.04 -11.05 -25.27
N ASN A 579 -8.02 -10.40 -24.11
CA ASN A 579 -8.24 -8.96 -23.95
C ASN A 579 -7.04 -8.18 -23.38
N TYR A 580 -5.87 -8.81 -23.27
CA TYR A 580 -4.65 -8.11 -22.84
C TYR A 580 -4.15 -7.25 -23.99
N ARG A 581 -3.74 -6.01 -23.72
CA ARG A 581 -3.14 -5.15 -24.75
C ARG A 581 -1.74 -5.62 -25.11
N CYS A 582 -1.35 -5.38 -26.35
CA CYS A 582 0.04 -5.52 -26.77
C CYS A 582 0.91 -4.42 -26.15
N ASN A 583 2.04 -4.78 -25.53
CA ASN A 583 2.90 -3.82 -24.81
C ASN A 583 3.52 -2.73 -25.71
N GLY A 584 3.79 -3.04 -26.98
CA GLY A 584 4.36 -2.10 -27.96
C GLY A 584 3.34 -1.45 -28.89
N ASN A 585 2.08 -1.87 -28.87
CA ASN A 585 1.02 -1.16 -29.58
C ASN A 585 -0.31 -1.30 -28.83
N PHE A 586 -0.60 -0.29 -28.03
CA PHE A 586 -1.77 -0.26 -27.16
C PHE A 586 -3.10 -0.23 -27.91
N SER A 587 -3.16 -0.02 -29.23
CA SER A 587 -4.41 -0.14 -30.00
C SER A 587 -4.81 -1.60 -30.31
N GLN A 588 -3.94 -2.57 -30.01
CA GLN A 588 -4.10 -3.99 -30.35
C GLN A 588 -4.21 -4.88 -29.09
N VAL A 589 -4.76 -6.08 -29.24
CA VAL A 589 -4.73 -7.12 -28.19
C VAL A 589 -3.73 -8.23 -28.51
N CYS A 590 -3.14 -8.76 -27.44
CA CYS A 590 -2.09 -9.75 -27.42
C CYS A 590 -2.37 -10.84 -26.37
N GLY A 591 -3.52 -11.52 -26.50
CA GLY A 591 -3.93 -12.70 -25.75
C GLY A 591 -4.50 -12.38 -24.38
N GLY A 592 -4.25 -13.26 -23.41
CA GLY A 592 -4.68 -13.13 -22.02
C GLY A 592 -3.97 -14.14 -21.13
N SER A 593 -4.40 -14.27 -19.88
CA SER A 593 -3.87 -15.33 -19.00
C SER A 593 -4.32 -16.71 -19.50
N GLY A 594 -3.38 -17.52 -20.01
CA GLY A 594 -3.65 -18.85 -20.58
C GLY A 594 -4.50 -18.83 -21.84
N THR A 595 -4.55 -17.69 -22.54
CA THR A 595 -5.32 -17.54 -23.79
C THR A 595 -4.51 -16.77 -24.83
N ILE A 596 -4.63 -17.18 -26.09
CA ILE A 596 -3.82 -16.66 -27.19
C ILE A 596 -4.72 -16.19 -28.35
N ASN A 597 -4.46 -15.00 -28.87
CA ASN A 597 -5.04 -14.57 -30.15
C ASN A 597 -4.28 -15.26 -31.28
N VAL A 598 -4.98 -15.98 -32.15
CA VAL A 598 -4.36 -16.72 -33.26
C VAL A 598 -4.73 -16.08 -34.59
N PHE A 599 -3.72 -15.92 -35.45
CA PHE A 599 -3.83 -15.34 -36.77
C PHE A 599 -3.22 -16.26 -37.83
N GLU A 600 -3.78 -16.22 -39.03
CA GLU A 600 -3.23 -16.85 -40.22
C GLU A 600 -2.28 -15.90 -40.95
N ASN A 601 -1.07 -16.36 -41.26
CA ASN A 601 -0.12 -15.63 -42.08
C ASN A 601 -0.45 -15.83 -43.56
N LYS A 602 -1.09 -14.83 -44.19
CA LYS A 602 -1.46 -14.89 -45.61
C LYS A 602 -0.27 -14.92 -46.58
N ASN A 603 0.92 -14.52 -46.12
CA ASN A 603 2.13 -14.51 -46.93
C ASN A 603 2.98 -15.79 -46.75
N TYR A 604 2.52 -16.74 -45.93
CA TYR A 604 3.22 -18.00 -45.73
C TYR A 604 3.28 -18.80 -47.04
N THR A 605 4.50 -19.14 -47.46
CA THR A 605 4.75 -20.04 -48.59
C THR A 605 5.11 -21.41 -48.02
N PRO A 606 4.32 -22.47 -48.28
CA PRO A 606 4.60 -23.80 -47.77
C PRO A 606 5.89 -24.35 -48.37
N VAL A 607 6.69 -25.03 -47.54
CA VAL A 607 7.81 -25.84 -48.03
C VAL A 607 7.23 -27.05 -48.77
N VAL A 608 7.71 -27.31 -49.99
CA VAL A 608 7.19 -28.39 -50.83
C VAL A 608 8.30 -29.34 -51.28
N VAL A 609 7.94 -30.58 -51.61
CA VAL A 609 8.82 -31.42 -52.42
C VAL A 609 8.78 -30.88 -53.84
N GLN A 610 9.91 -30.38 -54.34
CA GLN A 610 9.98 -29.86 -55.70
C GLN A 610 9.56 -30.95 -56.70
N ALA A 611 8.65 -30.65 -57.62
CA ALA A 611 8.12 -31.68 -58.51
C ALA A 611 9.15 -32.17 -59.55
N SER A 612 10.07 -31.29 -59.96
CA SER A 612 11.07 -31.58 -60.98
C SER A 612 12.29 -30.65 -60.91
N SER A 613 13.44 -31.13 -61.36
CA SER A 613 14.66 -30.35 -61.61
C SER A 613 15.15 -30.70 -63.03
N GLY A 614 14.87 -29.82 -63.99
CA GLY A 614 15.07 -30.13 -65.41
C GLY A 614 14.30 -31.39 -65.83
N ASN A 615 14.99 -32.37 -66.41
CA ASN A 615 14.40 -33.65 -66.85
C ASN A 615 14.13 -34.65 -65.71
N TYR A 616 14.63 -34.38 -64.50
CA TYR A 616 14.40 -35.25 -63.35
C TYR A 616 13.06 -34.92 -62.71
N LYS A 617 12.23 -35.94 -62.46
CA LYS A 617 10.95 -35.83 -61.75
C LYS A 617 11.07 -36.47 -60.37
N SER A 618 10.46 -35.83 -59.37
CA SER A 618 10.34 -36.40 -58.03
C SER A 618 9.57 -37.71 -58.08
N LYS A 619 10.04 -38.72 -57.36
CA LYS A 619 9.49 -40.08 -57.41
C LYS A 619 8.92 -40.52 -56.06
N ALA A 620 9.78 -40.60 -55.06
CA ALA A 620 9.45 -41.01 -53.70
C ALA A 620 10.61 -40.63 -52.77
N CYS A 621 10.35 -40.70 -51.47
CA CYS A 621 11.42 -40.68 -50.49
C CYS A 621 11.96 -42.10 -50.29
N TYR A 622 13.23 -42.24 -49.96
CA TYR A 622 13.85 -43.54 -49.70
C TYR A 622 14.51 -43.51 -48.33
N THR A 623 14.28 -44.54 -47.53
CA THR A 623 15.13 -44.78 -46.36
C THR A 623 16.47 -45.30 -46.83
N ASP A 624 17.54 -44.92 -46.12
CA ASP A 624 18.86 -45.49 -46.38
C ASP A 624 18.90 -47.02 -46.17
N ALA A 625 19.87 -47.64 -46.81
CA ALA A 625 20.10 -49.08 -46.74
C ALA A 625 20.74 -49.47 -45.39
N ALA A 626 20.54 -50.72 -44.97
CA ALA A 626 21.05 -51.21 -43.68
C ALA A 626 22.58 -51.14 -43.55
N ASN A 627 23.29 -51.16 -44.69
CA ASN A 627 24.75 -51.10 -44.78
C ASN A 627 25.24 -50.08 -45.84
N GLY A 628 24.53 -48.97 -46.06
CA GLY A 628 24.96 -47.95 -47.03
C GLY A 628 23.89 -46.92 -47.39
N ARG A 629 24.19 -46.04 -48.35
CA ARG A 629 23.26 -45.01 -48.85
C ARG A 629 22.28 -45.59 -49.88
N ALA A 630 21.15 -44.92 -50.08
CA ALA A 630 20.15 -45.31 -51.09
C ALA A 630 20.67 -45.23 -52.55
N LEU A 631 21.71 -44.41 -52.81
CA LEU A 631 22.39 -44.24 -54.09
C LEU A 631 23.92 -44.35 -53.89
N ASP A 632 24.63 -45.07 -54.77
CA ASP A 632 26.04 -45.45 -54.66
C ASP A 632 26.98 -44.82 -55.70
N GLY A 633 26.49 -43.83 -56.45
CA GLY A 633 27.27 -43.13 -57.47
C GLY A 633 28.05 -41.94 -56.91
N ALA A 634 28.12 -40.87 -57.71
CA ALA A 634 28.76 -39.63 -57.30
C ALA A 634 28.00 -38.96 -56.14
N ALA A 635 28.71 -38.26 -55.27
CA ALA A 635 28.11 -37.51 -54.18
C ALA A 635 28.83 -36.17 -53.97
N THR A 636 28.12 -35.20 -53.42
CA THR A 636 28.67 -33.92 -52.96
C THR A 636 27.80 -33.36 -51.85
N ALA A 637 28.31 -32.36 -51.12
CA ALA A 637 27.55 -31.66 -50.11
C ALA A 637 27.85 -30.16 -50.20
N SER A 638 26.84 -29.33 -49.97
CA SER A 638 26.99 -27.88 -49.91
C SER A 638 26.04 -27.28 -48.88
N ALA A 639 26.53 -26.26 -48.16
CA ALA A 639 25.68 -25.48 -47.26
C ALA A 639 24.53 -24.79 -48.00
N ASP A 640 24.69 -24.49 -49.29
CA ASP A 640 23.70 -23.84 -50.13
C ASP A 640 23.04 -24.82 -51.14
N MET A 641 22.96 -26.11 -50.79
CA MET A 641 22.37 -27.15 -51.63
C MET A 641 20.93 -26.81 -52.03
N THR A 642 20.57 -27.07 -53.28
CA THR A 642 19.20 -27.04 -53.78
C THR A 642 18.93 -28.32 -54.57
N VAL A 643 17.65 -28.63 -54.79
CA VAL A 643 17.26 -29.75 -55.67
C VAL A 643 17.87 -29.59 -57.07
N ASP A 644 17.86 -28.38 -57.62
CA ASP A 644 18.41 -28.08 -58.96
C ASP A 644 19.95 -28.20 -59.01
N LYS A 645 20.66 -27.81 -57.94
CA LYS A 645 22.11 -27.98 -57.84
C LYS A 645 22.49 -29.46 -57.83
N CYS A 646 21.79 -30.26 -57.04
CA CYS A 646 22.02 -31.70 -57.00
C CYS A 646 21.68 -32.35 -58.35
N GLY A 647 20.56 -31.98 -58.96
CA GLY A 647 20.16 -32.46 -60.28
C GLY A 647 21.17 -32.11 -61.36
N SER A 648 21.71 -30.89 -61.35
CA SER A 648 22.74 -30.45 -62.30
C SER A 648 24.05 -31.23 -62.12
N PHE A 649 24.51 -31.40 -60.87
CA PHE A 649 25.69 -32.19 -60.54
C PHE A 649 25.55 -33.64 -61.03
N CYS A 650 24.43 -34.31 -60.75
CA CYS A 650 24.24 -35.69 -61.17
C CYS A 650 24.05 -35.83 -62.69
N LYS A 651 23.48 -34.81 -63.34
CA LYS A 651 23.41 -34.74 -64.81
C LYS A 651 24.79 -34.67 -65.45
N GLU A 652 25.69 -33.83 -64.92
CA GLU A 652 27.08 -33.75 -65.38
C GLU A 652 27.85 -35.07 -65.22
N LYS A 653 27.48 -35.89 -64.23
CA LYS A 653 28.02 -37.24 -64.04
C LYS A 653 27.33 -38.31 -64.89
N GLY A 654 26.31 -37.95 -65.67
CA GLY A 654 25.58 -38.88 -66.54
C GLY A 654 24.74 -39.92 -65.78
N LEU A 655 24.24 -39.58 -64.59
CA LEU A 655 23.53 -40.53 -63.70
C LEU A 655 22.03 -40.27 -63.68
N ARG A 656 21.22 -41.32 -63.85
CA ARG A 656 19.76 -41.21 -64.04
C ARG A 656 18.95 -40.91 -62.77
N TYR A 657 19.55 -41.08 -61.61
CA TYR A 657 18.95 -40.76 -60.32
C TYR A 657 19.81 -39.75 -59.58
N PHE A 658 19.14 -38.86 -58.88
CA PHE A 658 19.74 -38.14 -57.79
C PHE A 658 18.81 -38.15 -56.58
N GLY A 659 19.39 -37.91 -55.41
CA GLY A 659 18.68 -37.75 -54.17
C GLY A 659 19.32 -36.66 -53.34
N VAL A 660 18.48 -35.88 -52.68
CA VAL A 660 18.92 -34.88 -51.70
C VAL A 660 18.58 -35.38 -50.30
N GLU A 661 19.52 -35.24 -49.38
CA GLU A 661 19.43 -35.71 -48.01
C GLU A 661 19.94 -34.64 -47.03
N TYR A 662 19.41 -34.67 -45.81
CA TYR A 662 19.91 -33.87 -44.68
C TYR A 662 20.01 -32.35 -44.93
N GLY A 663 19.24 -31.81 -45.87
CA GLY A 663 19.22 -30.39 -46.23
C GLY A 663 20.41 -29.92 -47.10
N THR A 664 21.56 -30.59 -47.02
CA THR A 664 22.83 -30.13 -47.62
C THR A 664 23.52 -31.16 -48.51
N GLU A 665 23.07 -32.42 -48.47
CA GLU A 665 23.74 -33.54 -49.13
C GLU A 665 23.07 -33.87 -50.47
N CYS A 666 23.90 -34.29 -51.43
CA CYS A 666 23.48 -34.71 -52.76
C CYS A 666 24.15 -36.03 -53.11
N TYR A 667 23.33 -36.99 -53.53
CA TYR A 667 23.75 -38.33 -53.93
C TYR A 667 23.22 -38.65 -55.32
N CYS A 668 24.03 -39.29 -56.15
CA CYS A 668 23.69 -39.68 -57.51
C CYS A 668 23.77 -41.19 -57.66
N GLY A 669 23.07 -41.76 -58.64
CA GLY A 669 23.20 -43.18 -58.96
C GLY A 669 22.50 -43.55 -60.27
N ASN A 670 22.72 -44.78 -60.73
CA ASN A 670 21.99 -45.32 -61.87
C ASN A 670 20.72 -46.08 -61.45
N ASN A 671 20.67 -46.57 -60.21
CA ASN A 671 19.50 -47.21 -59.61
C ASN A 671 19.54 -47.05 -58.08
N PRO A 672 18.39 -46.98 -57.40
CA PRO A 672 18.34 -47.14 -55.95
C PRO A 672 18.80 -48.55 -55.52
N MET A 673 19.64 -48.64 -54.47
CA MET A 673 20.21 -49.91 -53.99
C MET A 673 19.21 -50.77 -53.20
N LYS A 674 18.23 -51.36 -53.88
CA LYS A 674 17.21 -52.22 -53.22
C LYS A 674 17.80 -53.48 -52.58
N SER A 675 18.90 -54.02 -53.12
CA SER A 675 19.57 -55.22 -52.63
C SER A 675 20.24 -55.04 -51.27
N THR A 676 20.47 -53.80 -50.82
CA THR A 676 21.05 -53.47 -49.51
C THR A 676 20.02 -52.94 -48.52
N GLY A 677 18.73 -52.91 -48.88
CA GLY A 677 17.62 -52.56 -48.00
C GLY A 677 17.02 -51.16 -48.21
N ALA A 678 17.44 -50.40 -49.22
CA ALA A 678 16.82 -49.10 -49.52
C ALA A 678 15.36 -49.30 -49.97
N ALA A 679 14.42 -48.67 -49.26
CA ALA A 679 12.99 -48.84 -49.47
C ALA A 679 12.31 -47.52 -49.82
N ALA A 680 11.45 -47.55 -50.84
CA ALA A 680 10.63 -46.39 -51.20
C ALA A 680 9.51 -46.20 -50.18
N VAL A 681 9.33 -44.97 -49.71
CA VAL A 681 8.26 -44.55 -48.81
C VAL A 681 7.57 -43.29 -49.34
N THR A 682 6.30 -43.12 -49.01
CA THR A 682 5.64 -41.81 -49.19
C THR A 682 6.39 -40.80 -48.34
N CYS A 683 6.75 -39.67 -48.92
CA CYS A 683 7.53 -38.64 -48.25
C CYS A 683 6.82 -38.14 -46.98
N PRO A 684 7.34 -38.48 -45.78
CA PRO A 684 6.80 -37.99 -44.51
C PRO A 684 7.26 -36.54 -44.31
N ILE A 685 6.45 -35.58 -44.73
CA ILE A 685 6.78 -34.14 -44.75
C ILE A 685 7.30 -33.67 -43.39
N GLU A 686 6.76 -34.19 -42.30
CA GLU A 686 7.15 -33.89 -40.92
C GLU A 686 8.57 -34.34 -40.53
N LYS A 687 9.20 -35.21 -41.33
CA LYS A 687 10.59 -35.67 -41.15
C LYS A 687 11.55 -35.07 -42.18
N LEU A 688 11.05 -34.27 -43.11
CA LEU A 688 11.87 -33.62 -44.13
C LEU A 688 12.42 -32.28 -43.64
N MET A 689 13.62 -31.98 -44.12
CA MET A 689 14.38 -30.77 -43.85
C MET A 689 14.39 -29.88 -45.10
N PRO A 690 14.23 -28.56 -44.96
CA PRO A 690 14.43 -27.63 -46.07
C PRO A 690 15.85 -27.71 -46.64
N CYS A 691 16.00 -27.40 -47.92
CA CYS A 691 17.30 -27.29 -48.57
C CYS A 691 18.08 -26.08 -48.02
N GLY A 692 19.38 -26.23 -47.81
CA GLY A 692 20.24 -25.14 -47.32
C GLY A 692 20.28 -23.91 -48.23
N GLY A 693 20.15 -24.10 -49.56
CA GLY A 693 20.09 -23.03 -50.55
C GLY A 693 18.69 -22.62 -51.00
N ASN A 694 17.63 -23.30 -50.53
CA ASN A 694 16.25 -22.95 -50.85
C ASN A 694 15.29 -23.42 -49.74
N LYS A 695 14.90 -22.48 -48.87
CA LYS A 695 14.02 -22.75 -47.71
C LYS A 695 12.59 -23.16 -48.07
N TYR A 696 12.18 -23.04 -49.34
CA TYR A 696 10.83 -23.38 -49.81
C TYR A 696 10.75 -24.78 -50.43
N THR A 697 11.86 -25.52 -50.47
CA THR A 697 11.90 -26.88 -51.00
C THR A 697 12.53 -27.85 -50.01
N TYR A 698 12.03 -29.10 -49.94
CA TYR A 698 12.61 -30.13 -49.08
C TYR A 698 13.80 -30.86 -49.72
N CYS A 699 14.86 -31.05 -48.94
CA CYS A 699 16.08 -31.79 -49.30
C CYS A 699 16.31 -33.00 -48.38
N GLY A 700 15.35 -33.93 -48.37
CA GLY A 700 15.41 -35.15 -47.55
C GLY A 700 15.35 -34.85 -46.05
N GLY A 701 15.77 -35.79 -45.23
CA GLY A 701 15.86 -35.69 -43.77
C GLY A 701 16.87 -36.72 -43.24
N PRO A 702 16.99 -36.91 -41.92
CA PRO A 702 17.91 -37.90 -41.34
C PRO A 702 17.62 -39.31 -41.86
N SER A 703 18.57 -39.91 -42.58
CA SER A 703 18.46 -41.24 -43.20
C SER A 703 17.25 -41.40 -44.15
N LEU A 704 16.81 -40.30 -44.74
CA LEU A 704 15.62 -40.22 -45.59
C LEU A 704 15.90 -39.32 -46.79
N MET A 705 16.04 -39.90 -47.97
CA MET A 705 16.47 -39.21 -49.17
C MET A 705 15.29 -38.91 -50.10
N ASN A 706 15.13 -37.66 -50.55
CA ASN A 706 14.14 -37.31 -51.58
C ASN A 706 14.72 -37.67 -52.96
N ILE A 707 14.22 -38.72 -53.62
CA ILE A 707 14.77 -39.21 -54.88
C ILE A 707 14.02 -38.68 -56.10
N TYR A 708 14.81 -38.29 -57.10
CA TYR A 708 14.40 -37.81 -58.41
C TYR A 708 14.97 -38.69 -59.52
N PHE A 709 14.23 -38.83 -60.62
CA PHE A 709 14.58 -39.71 -61.74
C PHE A 709 14.37 -39.03 -63.10
N ALA A 710 15.33 -39.18 -64.01
CA ALA A 710 15.22 -38.74 -65.39
C ALA A 710 15.03 -39.93 -66.35
N THR A 711 14.04 -39.85 -67.24
CA THR A 711 13.82 -40.87 -68.29
C THR A 711 14.85 -40.78 -69.41
N ASN A 712 15.34 -39.57 -69.71
CA ASN A 712 16.39 -39.28 -70.70
C ASN A 712 17.37 -38.26 -70.10
N LEU A 713 18.69 -38.49 -70.27
CA LEU A 713 19.77 -37.64 -69.74
C LEU A 713 20.13 -36.47 -70.66
#